data_AF-A0A812CW90-F1
#
_entry.id   AF-A0A812CW90-F1
#
_cell.length_a   1.000
_cell.length_b   1.000
_cell.length_c   1.000
_cell.angle_alpha   90.00
_cell.angle_beta   90.00
_cell.angle_gamma   90.00
#
_symmetry.space_group_name_H-M   'P 1'
#
loop_
_entity.id
_entity.type
_entity.pdbx_description
1 polymer ?
#
loop_
_entity_poly.entity_id
_entity_poly.type
_entity_poly.pdbx_seq_one_letter_code
_entity_poly.pdbx_strand_id
1 'polypeptide(L)'
;MNLIFLFSSYAGVIATTAPPINVYVTSLFFNIVGVFYRGCWISGQKMKTAQAWRLRLSPEKQDTLLKMMILTIAAVLSFSTRLFSVLRFESVIHEFDPYFNFRTTKYLAEEGFYSFHNWFDDRAWYPLGRIIGGTIYPGLMVTSAVIYNVLHMIHITIDIRNVCVFLAPLFSSLTTLITYQLTKELKDAGAGLIAASLISIVPGYISRSVAGSYDNEGIAIFCMLLTYTMWIKAVKTGSLFWSALCALAYFYMVSSWGGYVFLINLIPLHVLALMLTGRFSHRIYVAYSTVYCLGTVLSMQISFVGFQPVQSSEHMAALGVFGLCQIHAFIDYVRSKLNKEQFQLLFRTMVMLAGGAVTAVGAILTATGKISPWTGRFYALLDPSYAKNNIPIIASVSEHQPTTWSSFYFDLQMLVFLFPTGLYFCFTRLTDANIFIIMYGVTSIYFAGVMVRLMLVLAPVMCILSGIGLSSTLSTYMKNLDASRKEKKLKRPDSSYPLRNEIASGVVLMITTFLVMYTFHCTWVTSEAYSSPSIVLSARAGDGGRIIFDDFREAYYWLRHNTPENAKVMSWWDYGYQITAMANRTILVDNNTWNNTHISRVGQAMASSEDKAYEIMRELDVNYVLVIFGGLTGYSSDDINKFLWMVRIGGSTEKGTHIKEADYYTPQGEFRIDKEGSPVLLNCLMYKMCYYQFGSVYTESGKPTGYDRVRNAEIGNKDFELDVLEEAYTTEHWLVRIYKVKDLDNRGA
;
A
#
# COMPACT_ATOMS: atom_id res chain seq x y z
N MET A 1 6.53 12.70 -32.13
CA MET A 1 5.27 13.49 -32.17
C MET A 1 4.18 12.84 -33.02
N ASN A 2 4.45 12.36 -34.25
CA ASN A 2 3.39 11.82 -35.13
C ASN A 2 2.87 10.40 -34.81
N LEU A 3 3.58 9.56 -34.03
CA LEU A 3 3.07 8.23 -33.63
C LEU A 3 2.10 8.28 -32.43
N ILE A 4 2.25 9.29 -31.56
CA ILE A 4 1.43 9.46 -30.35
C ILE A 4 0.08 10.10 -30.71
N PHE A 5 0.07 11.02 -31.68
CA PHE A 5 -1.17 11.57 -32.23
C PHE A 5 -1.98 10.54 -33.02
N LEU A 6 -1.32 9.60 -33.72
CA LEU A 6 -2.02 8.52 -34.43
C LEU A 6 -2.72 7.55 -33.46
N PHE A 7 -2.16 7.29 -32.28
CA PHE A 7 -2.85 6.51 -31.24
C PHE A 7 -3.95 7.32 -30.51
N SER A 8 -3.74 8.62 -30.30
CA SER A 8 -4.71 9.51 -29.65
C SER A 8 -5.96 9.77 -30.50
N SER A 9 -5.80 10.04 -31.80
CA SER A 9 -6.93 10.26 -32.72
C SER A 9 -7.70 8.97 -33.04
N TYR A 10 -7.06 7.79 -33.03
CA TYR A 10 -7.78 6.52 -33.17
C TYR A 10 -8.49 6.09 -31.89
N ALA A 11 -7.97 6.43 -30.70
CA ALA A 11 -8.61 6.14 -29.42
C ALA A 11 -9.89 6.97 -29.20
N GLY A 12 -9.90 8.23 -29.64
CA GLY A 12 -11.06 9.14 -29.50
C GLY A 12 -12.30 8.70 -30.31
N VAL A 13 -12.12 8.03 -31.46
CA VAL A 13 -13.22 7.55 -32.30
C VAL A 13 -13.73 6.16 -31.86
N ILE A 14 -12.94 5.39 -31.12
CA ILE A 14 -13.34 4.07 -30.60
C ILE A 14 -14.19 4.19 -29.32
N ALA A 15 -14.07 5.30 -28.58
CA ALA A 15 -14.76 5.51 -27.31
C ALA A 15 -16.28 5.69 -27.43
N THR A 16 -16.80 6.05 -28.60
CA THR A 16 -18.23 6.34 -28.80
C THR A 16 -19.03 5.23 -29.48
N THR A 17 -18.38 4.25 -30.14
CA THR A 17 -19.12 3.23 -30.93
C THR A 17 -18.56 1.80 -30.90
N ALA A 18 -17.56 1.46 -30.07
CA ALA A 18 -17.02 0.10 -30.03
C ALA A 18 -17.54 -0.74 -28.84
N PRO A 19 -17.80 -2.05 -29.01
CA PRO A 19 -18.25 -2.93 -27.94
C PRO A 19 -17.19 -3.00 -26.82
N PRO A 20 -17.59 -3.31 -25.57
CA PRO A 20 -16.77 -3.05 -24.39
C PRO A 20 -15.44 -3.82 -24.44
N ILE A 21 -14.38 -3.14 -23.98
CA ILE A 21 -13.00 -3.65 -23.78
C ILE A 21 -12.97 -5.03 -23.06
N ASN A 22 -14.03 -5.38 -22.31
CA ASN A 22 -14.30 -6.72 -21.80
C ASN A 22 -14.15 -7.84 -22.84
N VAL A 23 -14.53 -7.61 -24.11
CA VAL A 23 -14.43 -8.60 -25.20
C VAL A 23 -12.97 -8.83 -25.61
N TYR A 24 -12.11 -7.82 -25.53
CA TYR A 24 -10.69 -7.97 -25.87
C TYR A 24 -9.91 -8.62 -24.73
N VAL A 25 -10.21 -8.31 -23.47
CA VAL A 25 -9.59 -8.96 -22.30
C VAL A 25 -10.04 -10.43 -22.21
N THR A 26 -11.32 -10.72 -22.44
CA THR A 26 -11.78 -12.11 -22.54
C THR A 26 -11.26 -12.82 -23.78
N SER A 27 -11.17 -12.18 -24.95
CA SER A 27 -10.54 -12.77 -26.15
C SER A 27 -9.05 -13.06 -25.94
N LEU A 28 -8.33 -12.20 -25.21
CA LEU A 28 -6.92 -12.40 -24.85
C LEU A 28 -6.77 -13.52 -23.82
N PHE A 29 -7.68 -13.62 -22.85
CA PHE A 29 -7.70 -14.71 -21.86
C PHE A 29 -8.20 -16.04 -22.46
N PHE A 30 -9.15 -16.03 -23.40
CA PHE A 30 -9.53 -17.17 -24.23
C PHE A 30 -8.39 -17.57 -25.18
N ASN A 31 -7.52 -16.63 -25.57
CA ASN A 31 -6.28 -16.96 -26.24
C ASN A 31 -5.26 -17.54 -25.25
N ILE A 32 -5.16 -17.09 -24.00
CA ILE A 32 -4.28 -17.71 -22.98
C ILE A 32 -4.77 -19.12 -22.60
N VAL A 33 -6.07 -19.30 -22.38
CA VAL A 33 -6.73 -20.59 -22.11
C VAL A 33 -6.75 -21.45 -23.37
N GLY A 34 -6.92 -20.85 -24.55
CA GLY A 34 -6.80 -21.48 -25.87
C GLY A 34 -5.37 -21.90 -26.20
N VAL A 35 -4.38 -21.17 -25.69
CA VAL A 35 -2.94 -21.49 -25.75
C VAL A 35 -2.58 -22.54 -24.70
N PHE A 36 -3.28 -22.62 -23.56
CA PHE A 36 -3.24 -23.78 -22.66
C PHE A 36 -3.90 -25.01 -23.31
N TYR A 37 -5.02 -24.83 -24.02
CA TYR A 37 -5.73 -25.86 -24.78
C TYR A 37 -4.92 -26.36 -25.98
N ARG A 38 -4.12 -25.50 -26.61
CA ARG A 38 -3.23 -25.84 -27.75
C ARG A 38 -1.82 -26.27 -27.30
N GLY A 39 -1.32 -25.75 -26.17
CA GLY A 39 0.02 -25.99 -25.63
C GLY A 39 0.15 -27.34 -24.92
N CYS A 40 -0.93 -27.85 -24.31
CA CYS A 40 -0.96 -29.21 -23.78
C CYS A 40 -1.13 -30.28 -24.89
N TRP A 41 -1.33 -29.87 -26.15
CA TRP A 41 -1.73 -30.76 -27.24
C TRP A 41 -0.59 -31.29 -28.13
N ILE A 42 0.69 -31.05 -27.81
CA ILE A 42 1.80 -31.49 -28.67
C ILE A 42 2.94 -32.13 -27.86
N SER A 43 2.64 -33.30 -27.31
CA SER A 43 3.66 -34.31 -26.96
C SER A 43 3.12 -35.68 -27.37
N GLY A 44 3.27 -36.06 -28.65
CA GLY A 44 2.97 -37.44 -29.10
C GLY A 44 2.37 -37.63 -30.51
N GLN A 45 3.13 -37.23 -31.54
CA GLN A 45 3.17 -37.69 -32.95
C GLN A 45 1.93 -37.98 -33.85
N LYS A 46 2.06 -37.41 -35.07
CA LYS A 46 1.57 -37.79 -36.41
C LYS A 46 0.08 -37.59 -36.72
N MET A 47 -0.25 -36.37 -37.18
CA MET A 47 -1.42 -36.09 -38.01
C MET A 47 -0.91 -35.59 -39.38
N LYS A 48 -1.18 -36.35 -40.45
CA LYS A 48 -0.57 -36.21 -41.79
C LYS A 48 -1.18 -35.10 -42.66
N THR A 49 -2.00 -34.18 -42.12
CA THR A 49 -2.82 -33.29 -42.96
C THR A 49 -3.01 -31.87 -42.41
N ALA A 50 -1.97 -31.26 -41.82
CA ALA A 50 -1.96 -29.83 -41.49
C ALA A 50 -0.51 -29.29 -41.46
N GLN A 51 0.10 -29.19 -42.63
CA GLN A 51 1.55 -28.96 -42.79
C GLN A 51 1.93 -27.50 -43.13
N ALA A 52 1.02 -26.52 -43.00
CA ALA A 52 1.28 -25.17 -43.51
C ALA A 52 1.69 -24.10 -42.47
N TRP A 53 1.52 -24.30 -41.16
CA TRP A 53 1.77 -23.20 -40.18
C TRP A 53 2.37 -23.63 -38.82
N ARG A 54 3.05 -24.78 -38.72
CA ARG A 54 3.84 -25.10 -37.51
C ARG A 54 5.29 -24.65 -37.70
N LEU A 55 5.67 -23.58 -37.00
CA LEU A 55 7.06 -23.23 -36.73
C LEU A 55 7.86 -24.50 -36.41
N ARG A 56 8.89 -24.79 -37.21
CA ARG A 56 9.83 -25.92 -37.06
C ARG A 56 10.72 -25.74 -35.83
N LEU A 57 10.13 -25.70 -34.63
CA LEU A 57 10.84 -25.55 -33.36
C LEU A 57 10.83 -26.87 -32.59
N SER A 58 11.94 -27.17 -31.89
CA SER A 58 12.03 -28.32 -30.98
C SER A 58 11.01 -28.18 -29.83
N PRO A 59 10.56 -29.29 -29.21
CA PRO A 59 9.56 -29.24 -28.13
C PRO A 59 10.01 -28.38 -26.93
N GLU A 60 11.30 -28.35 -26.61
CA GLU A 60 11.87 -27.46 -25.58
C GLU A 60 11.79 -25.97 -25.97
N LYS A 61 12.00 -25.66 -27.26
CA LYS A 61 11.84 -24.30 -27.80
C LYS A 61 10.36 -23.87 -27.81
N GLN A 62 9.43 -24.82 -27.96
CA GLN A 62 8.00 -24.54 -27.87
C GLN A 62 7.55 -24.24 -26.44
N ASP A 63 8.02 -25.02 -25.45
CA ASP A 63 7.73 -24.79 -24.03
C ASP A 63 8.30 -23.46 -23.51
N THR A 64 9.53 -23.13 -23.90
CA THR A 64 10.14 -21.83 -23.57
C THR A 64 9.41 -20.67 -24.24
N LEU A 65 9.02 -20.80 -25.52
CA LEU A 65 8.21 -19.79 -26.22
C LEU A 65 6.86 -19.58 -25.53
N LEU A 66 6.20 -20.66 -25.09
CA LEU A 66 4.92 -20.60 -24.37
C LEU A 66 5.04 -19.83 -23.05
N LYS A 67 6.08 -20.15 -22.26
CA LYS A 67 6.38 -19.47 -21.00
C LYS A 67 6.62 -17.98 -21.21
N MET A 68 7.45 -17.63 -22.20
CA MET A 68 7.73 -16.24 -22.54
C MET A 68 6.48 -15.50 -23.00
N MET A 69 5.64 -16.13 -23.82
CA MET A 69 4.38 -15.54 -24.29
C MET A 69 3.42 -15.25 -23.13
N ILE A 70 3.21 -16.23 -22.24
CA ILE A 70 2.30 -16.07 -21.09
C ILE A 70 2.80 -14.97 -20.15
N LEU A 71 4.10 -14.95 -19.84
CA LEU A 71 4.68 -13.91 -18.98
C LEU A 71 4.60 -12.52 -19.61
N THR A 72 4.82 -12.41 -20.92
CA THR A 72 4.70 -11.13 -21.63
C THR A 72 3.26 -10.63 -21.59
N ILE A 73 2.28 -11.52 -21.83
CA ILE A 73 0.87 -11.16 -21.76
C ILE A 73 0.48 -10.77 -20.32
N ALA A 74 0.93 -11.50 -19.30
CA ALA A 74 0.65 -11.17 -17.91
C ALA A 74 1.27 -9.82 -17.51
N ALA A 75 2.49 -9.52 -17.95
CA ALA A 75 3.15 -8.24 -17.69
C ALA A 75 2.43 -7.07 -18.39
N VAL A 76 2.01 -7.25 -19.64
CA VAL A 76 1.23 -6.24 -20.41
C VAL A 76 -0.15 -6.05 -19.79
N LEU A 77 -0.82 -7.13 -19.37
CA LEU A 77 -2.11 -7.08 -18.69
C LEU A 77 -1.98 -6.33 -17.36
N SER A 78 -0.93 -6.62 -16.58
CA SER A 78 -0.66 -5.93 -15.32
C SER A 78 -0.50 -4.42 -15.49
N PHE A 79 0.20 -4.00 -16.56
CA PHE A 79 0.34 -2.58 -16.89
C PHE A 79 -1.01 -1.98 -17.32
N SER A 80 -1.71 -2.66 -18.23
CA SER A 80 -2.93 -2.15 -18.86
C SER A 80 -4.09 -1.98 -17.90
N THR A 81 -4.27 -2.90 -16.95
CA THR A 81 -5.35 -2.82 -15.95
C THR A 81 -5.19 -1.66 -14.99
N ARG A 82 -3.99 -1.09 -14.85
CA ARG A 82 -3.73 0.04 -13.95
C ARG A 82 -3.93 1.40 -14.61
N LEU A 83 -4.24 1.46 -15.90
CA LEU A 83 -4.37 2.70 -16.66
C LEU A 83 -5.79 3.29 -16.65
N PHE A 84 -6.78 2.65 -16.01
CA PHE A 84 -8.17 3.12 -16.07
C PHE A 84 -8.37 4.56 -15.56
N SER A 85 -7.62 4.98 -14.53
CA SER A 85 -7.67 6.36 -14.02
C SER A 85 -7.20 7.36 -15.08
N VAL A 86 -6.03 7.11 -15.66
CA VAL A 86 -5.40 7.96 -16.70
C VAL A 86 -6.18 7.97 -18.01
N LEU A 87 -6.89 6.88 -18.34
CA LEU A 87 -7.73 6.81 -19.54
C LEU A 87 -9.06 7.54 -19.38
N ARG A 88 -9.62 7.56 -18.17
CA ARG A 88 -10.92 8.21 -17.88
C ARG A 88 -10.78 9.69 -17.55
N PHE A 89 -9.67 10.06 -16.92
CA PHE A 89 -9.37 11.40 -16.47
C PHE A 89 -8.05 11.87 -17.10
N GLU A 90 -7.36 12.79 -16.45
CA GLU A 90 -6.05 13.28 -16.87
C GLU A 90 -4.93 12.47 -16.21
N SER A 91 -3.74 12.50 -16.82
CA SER A 91 -2.51 11.98 -16.20
C SER A 91 -2.04 12.91 -15.08
N VAL A 92 -2.68 12.81 -13.92
CA VAL A 92 -2.36 13.57 -12.71
C VAL A 92 -2.09 12.61 -11.56
N ILE A 93 -1.37 13.09 -10.56
CA ILE A 93 -1.13 12.35 -9.33
C ILE A 93 -2.43 12.30 -8.52
N HIS A 94 -2.75 11.15 -7.95
CA HIS A 94 -3.95 10.93 -7.14
C HIS A 94 -3.58 10.83 -5.66
N GLU A 95 -4.60 10.87 -4.79
CA GLU A 95 -4.49 10.83 -3.33
C GLU A 95 -3.78 12.06 -2.73
N PHE A 96 -3.61 12.06 -1.40
CA PHE A 96 -2.99 13.15 -0.66
C PHE A 96 -1.46 12.93 -0.53
N ASP A 97 -1.06 11.72 -0.15
CA ASP A 97 0.35 11.37 0.15
C ASP A 97 1.31 11.50 -1.04
N PRO A 98 0.95 11.07 -2.27
CA PRO A 98 1.85 11.12 -3.41
C PRO A 98 2.33 12.52 -3.83
N TYR A 99 1.64 13.59 -3.44
CA TYR A 99 2.05 14.97 -3.75
C TYR A 99 3.38 15.35 -3.12
N PHE A 100 3.62 14.88 -1.89
CA PHE A 100 4.91 15.06 -1.22
C PHE A 100 6.03 14.30 -1.93
N ASN A 101 5.78 13.04 -2.30
CA ASN A 101 6.74 12.21 -3.04
C ASN A 101 7.07 12.84 -4.40
N PHE A 102 6.09 13.43 -5.08
CA PHE A 102 6.32 14.13 -6.33
C PHE A 102 7.13 15.41 -6.17
N ARG A 103 6.80 16.26 -5.18
CA ARG A 103 7.54 17.50 -4.90
C ARG A 103 9.01 17.21 -4.59
N THR A 104 9.26 16.19 -3.76
CA THR A 104 10.61 15.73 -3.39
C THR A 104 11.36 15.16 -4.59
N THR A 105 10.70 14.40 -5.45
CA THR A 105 11.30 13.85 -6.70
C THR A 105 11.63 14.95 -7.70
N LYS A 106 10.75 15.95 -7.84
CA LYS A 106 11.01 17.12 -8.67
C LYS A 106 12.25 17.87 -8.19
N TYR A 107 12.35 18.14 -6.88
CA TYR A 107 13.52 18.77 -6.29
C TYR A 107 14.81 17.96 -6.53
N LEU A 108 14.74 16.63 -6.37
CA LEU A 108 15.88 15.74 -6.65
C LEU A 108 16.33 15.77 -8.11
N ALA A 109 15.39 15.87 -9.06
CA ALA A 109 15.68 15.93 -10.48
C ALA A 109 16.29 17.29 -10.91
N GLU A 110 15.88 18.39 -10.27
CA GLU A 110 16.32 19.76 -10.60
C GLU A 110 17.64 20.14 -9.89
N GLU A 111 17.75 19.87 -8.58
CA GLU A 111 18.87 20.33 -7.72
C GLU A 111 19.94 19.26 -7.46
N GLY A 112 19.64 18.00 -7.79
CA GLY A 112 20.55 16.86 -7.63
C GLY A 112 20.57 16.22 -6.22
N PHE A 113 21.33 15.12 -6.10
CA PHE A 113 21.28 14.23 -4.94
C PHE A 113 21.85 14.83 -3.64
N TYR A 114 22.96 15.56 -3.70
CA TYR A 114 23.59 16.12 -2.49
C TYR A 114 22.75 17.24 -1.88
N SER A 115 22.18 18.11 -2.71
CA SER A 115 21.26 19.16 -2.29
C SER A 115 19.98 18.57 -1.69
N PHE A 116 19.48 17.47 -2.27
CA PHE A 116 18.34 16.72 -1.74
C PHE A 116 18.63 16.08 -0.36
N HIS A 117 19.81 15.48 -0.18
CA HIS A 117 20.17 14.83 1.08
C HIS A 117 20.24 15.83 2.25
N ASN A 118 20.67 17.06 1.99
CA ASN A 118 20.77 18.13 3.00
C ASN A 118 19.59 19.11 2.97
N TRP A 119 18.47 18.74 2.33
CA TRP A 119 17.36 19.66 2.13
C TRP A 119 16.58 19.93 3.43
N PHE A 120 16.50 21.21 3.79
CA PHE A 120 15.60 21.75 4.80
C PHE A 120 14.46 22.50 4.11
N ASP A 121 13.22 22.05 4.32
CA ASP A 121 12.02 22.69 3.79
C ASP A 121 11.43 23.65 4.82
N ASP A 122 11.49 24.93 4.50
CA ASP A 122 10.93 26.04 5.28
C ASP A 122 9.45 26.31 4.97
N ARG A 123 8.90 25.69 3.91
CA ARG A 123 7.50 25.86 3.49
C ARG A 123 6.53 24.91 4.19
N ALA A 124 7.03 23.92 4.93
CA ALA A 124 6.20 22.98 5.68
C ALA A 124 6.52 23.06 7.17
N TRP A 125 5.52 22.80 8.02
CA TRP A 125 5.64 22.89 9.48
C TRP A 125 6.07 24.26 9.98
N TYR A 126 5.52 25.36 9.46
CA TYR A 126 5.79 26.67 10.04
C TYR A 126 5.28 26.72 11.48
N PRO A 127 6.09 27.15 12.48
CA PRO A 127 7.39 27.84 12.39
C PRO A 127 8.64 26.97 12.52
N LEU A 128 8.51 25.64 12.63
CA LEU A 128 9.58 24.68 12.90
C LEU A 128 10.45 24.38 11.66
N GLY A 129 9.82 24.23 10.49
CA GLY A 129 10.45 23.68 9.30
C GLY A 129 10.62 22.15 9.37
N ARG A 130 10.98 21.52 8.24
CA ARG A 130 11.19 20.06 8.15
C ARG A 130 12.49 19.71 7.41
N ILE A 131 13.36 18.94 8.06
CA ILE A 131 14.53 18.34 7.40
C ILE A 131 14.06 17.16 6.56
N ILE A 132 14.02 17.29 5.25
CA ILE A 132 13.45 16.27 4.38
C ILE A 132 14.40 15.10 4.20
N GLY A 133 15.67 15.35 3.85
CA GLY A 133 16.62 14.28 3.54
C GLY A 133 16.86 13.27 4.68
N GLY A 134 16.65 13.68 5.92
CA GLY A 134 16.75 12.82 7.11
C GLY A 134 15.42 12.21 7.59
N THR A 135 14.26 12.66 7.09
CA THR A 135 12.92 12.25 7.59
C THR A 135 12.12 11.40 6.61
N ILE A 136 12.73 10.93 5.52
CA ILE A 136 12.05 10.17 4.46
C ILE A 136 12.86 8.96 4.00
N TYR A 137 12.15 8.04 3.35
CA TYR A 137 12.73 6.92 2.61
C TYR A 137 13.04 7.37 1.17
N PRO A 138 14.32 7.49 0.76
CA PRO A 138 14.68 8.09 -0.53
C PRO A 138 14.51 7.15 -1.74
N GLY A 139 14.22 5.87 -1.53
CA GLY A 139 14.25 4.83 -2.56
C GLY A 139 13.30 5.09 -3.73
N LEU A 140 12.08 5.58 -3.45
CA LEU A 140 11.10 5.91 -4.48
C LEU A 140 11.59 7.06 -5.38
N MET A 141 12.02 8.17 -4.76
CA MET A 141 12.47 9.38 -5.46
C MET A 141 13.74 9.11 -6.29
N VAL A 142 14.72 8.41 -5.71
CA VAL A 142 15.96 8.05 -6.40
C VAL A 142 15.68 7.16 -7.60
N THR A 143 14.78 6.19 -7.47
CA THR A 143 14.41 5.30 -8.58
C THR A 143 13.78 6.08 -9.74
N SER A 144 12.86 7.00 -9.44
CA SER A 144 12.24 7.86 -10.46
C SER A 144 13.25 8.81 -11.11
N ALA A 145 14.14 9.43 -10.32
CA ALA A 145 15.18 10.31 -10.85
C ALA A 145 16.19 9.56 -11.73
N VAL A 146 16.57 8.34 -11.37
CA VAL A 146 17.45 7.50 -12.21
C VAL A 146 16.77 7.15 -13.53
N ILE A 147 15.49 6.74 -13.50
CA ILE A 147 14.72 6.46 -14.73
C ILE A 147 14.63 7.71 -15.61
N TYR A 148 14.33 8.87 -15.00
CA TYR A 148 14.27 10.16 -15.68
C TYR A 148 15.62 10.51 -16.36
N ASN A 149 16.72 10.38 -15.64
CA ASN A 149 18.06 10.67 -16.17
C ASN A 149 18.47 9.70 -17.29
N VAL A 150 18.15 8.40 -17.16
CA VAL A 150 18.40 7.40 -18.22
C VAL A 150 17.61 7.72 -19.49
N LEU A 151 16.33 8.12 -19.36
CA LEU A 151 15.52 8.52 -20.51
C LEU A 151 16.05 9.79 -21.19
N HIS A 152 16.52 10.77 -20.41
CA HIS A 152 17.15 11.97 -20.95
C HIS A 152 18.49 11.69 -21.63
N MET A 153 19.30 10.77 -21.09
CA MET A 153 20.53 10.31 -21.76
C MET A 153 20.25 9.69 -23.14
N ILE A 154 19.10 9.03 -23.31
CA ILE A 154 18.65 8.43 -24.58
C ILE A 154 17.89 9.45 -25.46
N HIS A 155 17.85 10.73 -25.08
CA HIS A 155 17.14 11.82 -25.77
C HIS A 155 15.62 11.63 -25.87
N ILE A 156 15.04 10.88 -24.94
CA ILE A 156 13.59 10.75 -24.78
C ILE A 156 13.17 11.74 -23.69
N THR A 157 12.84 12.97 -24.09
CA THR A 157 12.48 14.07 -23.18
C THR A 157 11.06 13.89 -22.65
N ILE A 158 10.93 13.23 -21.50
CA ILE A 158 9.66 13.03 -20.79
C ILE A 158 9.66 13.85 -19.51
N ASP A 159 8.58 14.59 -19.25
CA ASP A 159 8.40 15.32 -18.00
C ASP A 159 8.42 14.40 -16.78
N ILE A 160 9.03 14.85 -15.67
CA ILE A 160 9.19 14.07 -14.44
C ILE A 160 7.84 13.60 -13.88
N ARG A 161 6.78 14.41 -14.05
CA ARG A 161 5.41 14.04 -13.67
C ARG A 161 4.95 12.75 -14.34
N ASN A 162 5.20 12.59 -15.63
CA ASN A 162 4.80 11.38 -16.36
C ASN A 162 5.59 10.15 -15.88
N VAL A 163 6.88 10.32 -15.55
CA VAL A 163 7.68 9.24 -14.95
C VAL A 163 7.09 8.81 -13.60
N CYS A 164 6.70 9.76 -12.74
CA CYS A 164 6.05 9.46 -11.46
C CYS A 164 4.70 8.76 -11.64
N VAL A 165 3.84 9.23 -12.56
CA VAL A 165 2.50 8.66 -12.81
C VAL A 165 2.58 7.19 -13.30
N PHE A 166 3.52 6.86 -14.18
CA PHE A 166 3.63 5.53 -14.78
C PHE A 166 4.60 4.58 -14.06
N LEU A 167 5.23 5.02 -12.96
CA LEU A 167 6.17 4.21 -12.21
C LEU A 167 5.51 2.96 -11.58
N ALA A 168 4.38 3.12 -10.90
CA ALA A 168 3.70 2.02 -10.22
C ALA A 168 3.24 0.91 -11.18
N PRO A 169 2.60 1.21 -12.35
CA PRO A 169 2.32 0.21 -13.37
C PRO A 169 3.58 -0.53 -13.88
N LEU A 170 4.69 0.18 -14.09
CA LEU A 170 5.95 -0.43 -14.54
C LEU A 170 6.47 -1.45 -13.51
N PHE A 171 6.53 -1.05 -12.23
CA PHE A 171 6.96 -1.92 -11.15
C PHE A 171 6.01 -3.10 -10.93
N SER A 172 4.70 -2.91 -11.13
CA SER A 172 3.75 -4.02 -11.08
C SER A 172 4.03 -5.07 -12.16
N SER A 173 4.36 -4.67 -13.39
CA SER A 173 4.78 -5.62 -14.42
C SER A 173 6.04 -6.39 -13.99
N LEU A 174 7.00 -5.74 -13.34
CA LEU A 174 8.18 -6.43 -12.78
C LEU A 174 7.81 -7.37 -11.61
N THR A 175 6.84 -6.99 -10.77
CA THR A 175 6.29 -7.83 -9.69
C THR A 175 5.74 -9.15 -10.23
N THR A 176 5.08 -9.15 -11.40
CA THR A 176 4.59 -10.40 -12.03
C THR A 176 5.74 -11.37 -12.36
N LEU A 177 6.86 -10.85 -12.87
CA LEU A 177 8.04 -11.64 -13.24
C LEU A 177 8.76 -12.21 -12.01
N ILE A 178 8.89 -11.42 -10.95
CA ILE A 178 9.49 -11.89 -9.70
C ILE A 178 8.59 -12.93 -9.01
N THR A 179 7.27 -12.74 -9.06
CA THR A 179 6.31 -13.72 -8.50
C THR A 179 6.40 -15.07 -9.21
N TYR A 180 6.56 -15.06 -10.54
CA TYR A 180 6.85 -16.26 -11.32
C TYR A 180 8.11 -16.96 -10.80
N GLN A 181 9.20 -16.21 -10.65
CA GLN A 181 10.49 -16.76 -10.23
C GLN A 181 10.42 -17.32 -8.79
N LEU A 182 9.77 -16.62 -7.87
CA LEU A 182 9.58 -17.06 -6.48
C LEU A 182 8.79 -18.38 -6.43
N THR A 183 7.67 -18.44 -7.13
CA THR A 183 6.78 -19.62 -7.11
C THR A 183 7.41 -20.81 -7.84
N LYS A 184 8.18 -20.56 -8.90
CA LYS A 184 8.96 -21.58 -9.60
C LYS A 184 9.98 -22.25 -8.67
N GLU A 185 10.55 -21.51 -7.72
CA GLU A 185 11.41 -22.09 -6.69
C GLU A 185 10.61 -22.98 -5.74
N LEU A 186 9.37 -22.64 -5.37
CA LEU A 186 8.62 -23.43 -4.39
C LEU A 186 8.17 -24.80 -4.93
N LYS A 187 7.75 -24.86 -6.20
CA LYS A 187 7.18 -26.09 -6.77
C LYS A 187 7.60 -26.33 -8.23
N ASP A 188 6.90 -25.72 -9.18
CA ASP A 188 7.05 -25.99 -10.60
C ASP A 188 6.75 -24.75 -11.45
N ALA A 189 7.20 -24.77 -12.70
CA ALA A 189 6.99 -23.64 -13.61
C ALA A 189 5.50 -23.39 -13.91
N GLY A 190 4.64 -24.41 -13.85
CA GLY A 190 3.20 -24.26 -14.05
C GLY A 190 2.55 -23.47 -12.92
N ALA A 191 2.88 -23.78 -11.65
CA ALA A 191 2.44 -22.97 -10.51
C ALA A 191 2.92 -21.52 -10.63
N GLY A 192 4.16 -21.30 -11.09
CA GLY A 192 4.69 -19.95 -11.30
C GLY A 192 3.94 -19.14 -12.34
N LEU A 193 3.55 -19.74 -13.47
CA LEU A 193 2.78 -19.04 -14.49
C LEU A 193 1.38 -18.66 -13.97
N ILE A 194 0.73 -19.55 -13.24
CA ILE A 194 -0.60 -19.26 -12.65
C ILE A 194 -0.48 -18.14 -11.61
N ALA A 195 0.50 -18.21 -10.71
CA ALA A 195 0.70 -17.17 -9.69
C ALA A 195 1.00 -15.79 -10.31
N ALA A 196 1.82 -15.75 -11.38
CA ALA A 196 2.11 -14.52 -12.11
C ALA A 196 0.88 -13.93 -12.81
N SER A 197 0.02 -14.77 -13.39
CA SER A 197 -1.24 -14.33 -13.97
C SER A 197 -2.22 -13.81 -12.91
N LEU A 198 -2.31 -14.46 -11.74
CA LEU A 198 -3.20 -14.02 -10.66
C LEU A 198 -2.78 -12.66 -10.08
N ILE A 199 -1.49 -12.49 -9.76
CA ILE A 199 -1.01 -11.21 -9.19
C ILE A 199 -1.07 -10.04 -10.18
N SER A 200 -1.07 -10.31 -11.49
CA SER A 200 -1.16 -9.27 -12.52
C SER A 200 -2.45 -8.43 -12.40
N ILE A 201 -3.55 -9.07 -11.98
CA ILE A 201 -4.89 -8.47 -11.95
C ILE A 201 -5.50 -8.39 -10.54
N VAL A 202 -4.78 -8.80 -9.48
CA VAL A 202 -5.36 -8.86 -8.12
C VAL A 202 -5.75 -7.46 -7.59
N PRO A 203 -7.03 -7.23 -7.23
CA PRO A 203 -7.52 -5.92 -6.79
C PRO A 203 -6.80 -5.38 -5.56
N GLY A 204 -6.53 -6.24 -4.57
CA GLY A 204 -5.83 -5.83 -3.34
C GLY A 204 -4.42 -5.25 -3.56
N TYR A 205 -3.74 -5.59 -4.67
CA TYR A 205 -2.49 -4.93 -5.04
C TYR A 205 -2.73 -3.73 -5.96
N ILE A 206 -3.73 -3.80 -6.85
CA ILE A 206 -4.08 -2.71 -7.76
C ILE A 206 -4.48 -1.45 -7.00
N SER A 207 -5.22 -1.57 -5.89
CA SER A 207 -5.72 -0.44 -5.10
C SER A 207 -4.65 0.62 -4.76
N ARG A 208 -3.41 0.20 -4.54
CA ARG A 208 -2.25 1.08 -4.22
C ARG A 208 -1.16 1.10 -5.30
N SER A 209 -1.47 0.58 -6.49
CA SER A 209 -0.54 0.57 -7.64
C SER A 209 -1.18 1.07 -8.95
N VAL A 210 -2.32 1.77 -8.86
CA VAL A 210 -2.97 2.43 -10.00
C VAL A 210 -2.06 3.52 -10.58
N ALA A 211 -2.12 3.73 -11.90
CA ALA A 211 -1.42 4.84 -12.53
C ALA A 211 -1.87 6.19 -11.91
N GLY A 212 -0.89 7.01 -11.53
CA GLY A 212 -1.13 8.27 -10.80
C GLY A 212 -0.99 8.16 -9.28
N SER A 213 -1.06 6.95 -8.70
CA SER A 213 -0.74 6.73 -7.28
C SER A 213 0.78 6.56 -7.11
N TYR A 214 1.47 7.68 -6.91
CA TYR A 214 2.94 7.73 -6.71
C TYR A 214 3.29 7.56 -5.22
N ASP A 215 2.96 6.39 -4.67
CA ASP A 215 3.28 6.02 -3.29
C ASP A 215 4.36 4.93 -3.23
N ASN A 216 5.00 4.83 -2.07
CA ASN A 216 6.13 3.94 -1.78
C ASN A 216 5.76 2.46 -1.97
N GLU A 217 4.49 2.12 -1.75
CA GLU A 217 3.96 0.76 -1.76
C GLU A 217 4.06 0.10 -3.15
N GLY A 218 3.97 0.90 -4.22
CA GLY A 218 4.10 0.42 -5.60
C GLY A 218 5.43 -0.27 -5.88
N ILE A 219 6.53 0.30 -5.36
CA ILE A 219 7.89 -0.30 -5.44
C ILE A 219 8.08 -1.33 -4.31
N ALA A 220 7.56 -1.08 -3.11
CA ALA A 220 7.81 -1.90 -1.94
C ALA A 220 7.45 -3.38 -2.14
N ILE A 221 6.32 -3.68 -2.78
CA ILE A 221 5.90 -5.07 -3.05
C ILE A 221 6.90 -5.79 -3.97
N PHE A 222 7.39 -5.10 -5.01
CA PHE A 222 8.43 -5.64 -5.87
C PHE A 222 9.70 -5.96 -5.07
N CYS A 223 10.18 -5.01 -4.26
CA CYS A 223 11.38 -5.17 -3.43
C CYS A 223 11.23 -6.31 -2.40
N MET A 224 10.05 -6.44 -1.81
CA MET A 224 9.72 -7.50 -0.87
C MET A 224 9.82 -8.88 -1.53
N LEU A 225 9.15 -9.07 -2.68
CA LEU A 225 9.18 -10.34 -3.39
C LEU A 225 10.58 -10.64 -3.96
N LEU A 226 11.33 -9.62 -4.37
CA LEU A 226 12.71 -9.77 -4.80
C LEU A 226 13.58 -10.29 -3.65
N THR A 227 13.44 -9.69 -2.47
CA THR A 227 14.17 -10.11 -1.26
C THR A 227 13.82 -11.54 -0.87
N TYR A 228 12.54 -11.92 -0.88
CA TYR A 228 12.12 -13.30 -0.61
C TYR A 228 12.64 -14.30 -1.65
N THR A 229 12.68 -13.91 -2.92
CA THR A 229 13.22 -14.76 -3.99
C THR A 229 14.71 -15.02 -3.76
N MET A 230 15.48 -13.98 -3.44
CA MET A 230 16.91 -14.11 -3.15
C MET A 230 17.17 -14.88 -1.85
N TRP A 231 16.34 -14.67 -0.82
CA TRP A 231 16.39 -15.43 0.43
C TRP A 231 16.17 -16.93 0.21
N ILE A 232 15.10 -17.32 -0.49
CA ILE A 232 14.81 -18.74 -0.76
C ILE A 232 15.94 -19.36 -1.60
N LYS A 233 16.47 -18.65 -2.60
CA LYS A 233 17.63 -19.13 -3.37
C LYS A 233 18.88 -19.29 -2.50
N ALA A 234 19.13 -18.36 -1.59
CA ALA A 234 20.25 -18.43 -0.65
C ALA A 234 20.12 -19.64 0.29
N VAL A 235 18.93 -19.89 0.85
CA VAL A 235 18.67 -21.05 1.73
C VAL A 235 18.88 -22.37 1.00
N LYS A 236 18.37 -22.51 -0.23
CA LYS A 236 18.53 -23.74 -1.02
C LYS A 236 19.97 -24.02 -1.43
N THR A 237 20.66 -22.99 -1.91
CA THR A 237 22.01 -23.12 -2.49
C THR A 237 23.08 -23.12 -1.40
N GLY A 238 22.89 -22.36 -0.31
CA GLY A 238 23.88 -22.15 0.74
C GLY A 238 25.09 -21.32 0.30
N SER A 239 24.93 -20.45 -0.71
CA SER A 239 26.02 -19.64 -1.27
C SER A 239 26.00 -18.22 -0.73
N LEU A 240 27.19 -17.72 -0.38
CA LEU A 240 27.44 -16.34 0.03
C LEU A 240 27.00 -15.32 -1.02
N PHE A 241 27.13 -15.64 -2.31
CA PHE A 241 26.75 -14.74 -3.40
C PHE A 241 25.26 -14.41 -3.38
N TRP A 242 24.40 -15.43 -3.25
CA TRP A 242 22.95 -15.23 -3.17
C TRP A 242 22.54 -14.52 -1.87
N SER A 243 23.26 -14.73 -0.78
CA SER A 243 23.06 -14.01 0.48
C SER A 243 23.44 -12.53 0.39
N ALA A 244 24.54 -12.20 -0.28
CA ALA A 244 24.94 -10.80 -0.51
C ALA A 244 23.92 -10.09 -1.42
N LEU A 245 23.45 -10.74 -2.49
CA LEU A 245 22.36 -10.22 -3.32
C LEU A 245 21.06 -10.04 -2.54
N CYS A 246 20.74 -10.95 -1.62
CA CYS A 246 19.59 -10.82 -0.72
C CYS A 246 19.75 -9.59 0.20
N ALA A 247 20.94 -9.36 0.76
CA ALA A 247 21.21 -8.18 1.59
C ALA A 247 21.10 -6.87 0.79
N LEU A 248 21.53 -6.85 -0.47
CA LEU A 248 21.35 -5.70 -1.36
C LEU A 248 19.88 -5.45 -1.72
N ALA A 249 19.11 -6.51 -1.98
CA ALA A 249 17.67 -6.41 -2.19
C ALA A 249 16.94 -5.90 -0.93
N TYR A 250 17.36 -6.37 0.24
CA TYR A 250 16.88 -5.88 1.53
C TYR A 250 17.24 -4.40 1.76
N PHE A 251 18.47 -3.98 1.43
CA PHE A 251 18.84 -2.56 1.49
C PHE A 251 17.95 -1.69 0.61
N TYR A 252 17.69 -2.12 -0.63
CA TYR A 252 16.76 -1.42 -1.51
C TYR A 252 15.35 -1.35 -0.93
N MET A 253 14.88 -2.42 -0.28
CA MET A 253 13.61 -2.43 0.45
C MET A 253 13.59 -1.43 1.62
N VAL A 254 14.63 -1.42 2.46
CA VAL A 254 14.77 -0.48 3.60
C VAL A 254 14.76 0.97 3.10
N SER A 255 15.40 1.23 1.96
CA SER A 255 15.40 2.57 1.36
C SER A 255 14.04 2.99 0.79
N SER A 256 13.15 2.04 0.48
CA SER A 256 11.89 2.29 -0.23
C SER A 256 10.68 2.38 0.70
N TRP A 257 10.57 1.51 1.72
CA TRP A 257 9.37 1.43 2.56
C TRP A 257 9.64 0.95 3.99
N GLY A 258 8.92 1.54 4.94
CA GLY A 258 9.04 1.26 6.37
C GLY A 258 8.68 -0.16 6.80
N GLY A 259 7.95 -0.93 5.98
CA GLY A 259 7.66 -2.34 6.30
C GLY A 259 8.83 -3.29 6.06
N TYR A 260 10.06 -2.80 5.88
CA TYR A 260 11.27 -3.61 6.02
C TYR A 260 11.36 -4.33 7.38
N VAL A 261 10.73 -3.77 8.42
CA VAL A 261 10.58 -4.38 9.76
C VAL A 261 9.81 -5.71 9.69
N PHE A 262 8.86 -5.84 8.75
CA PHE A 262 8.15 -7.12 8.55
C PHE A 262 9.12 -8.19 8.02
N LEU A 263 9.97 -7.84 7.04
CA LEU A 263 10.93 -8.78 6.45
C LEU A 263 11.98 -9.23 7.47
N ILE A 264 12.53 -8.28 8.23
CA ILE A 264 13.60 -8.57 9.20
C ILE A 264 13.09 -9.35 10.41
N ASN A 265 11.77 -9.41 10.66
CA ASN A 265 11.18 -10.28 11.67
C ASN A 265 10.75 -11.64 11.11
N LEU A 266 10.30 -11.69 9.86
CA LEU A 266 9.89 -12.95 9.22
C LEU A 266 11.07 -13.88 8.89
N ILE A 267 12.20 -13.32 8.43
CA ILE A 267 13.41 -14.11 8.10
C ILE A 267 13.98 -14.83 9.34
N PRO A 268 14.20 -14.18 10.49
CA PRO A 268 14.61 -14.84 11.73
C PRO A 268 13.58 -15.83 12.26
N LEU A 269 12.28 -15.50 12.21
CA LEU A 269 11.22 -16.42 12.61
C LEU A 269 11.30 -17.71 11.78
N HIS A 270 11.63 -17.59 10.49
CA HIS A 270 11.87 -18.73 9.64
C HIS A 270 13.07 -19.57 10.04
N VAL A 271 14.20 -18.95 10.34
CA VAL A 271 15.39 -19.67 10.83
C VAL A 271 15.10 -20.36 12.17
N LEU A 272 14.37 -19.70 13.07
CA LEU A 272 13.95 -20.28 14.34
C LEU A 272 13.05 -21.51 14.15
N ALA A 273 12.08 -21.44 13.24
CA ALA A 273 11.24 -22.59 12.91
C ALA A 273 12.06 -23.75 12.29
N LEU A 274 13.08 -23.45 11.49
CA LEU A 274 14.00 -24.47 10.96
C LEU A 274 14.84 -25.12 12.08
N MET A 275 15.24 -24.36 13.11
CA MET A 275 15.89 -24.92 14.30
C MET A 275 14.95 -25.83 15.09
N LEU A 276 13.72 -25.37 15.38
CA LEU A 276 12.73 -26.14 16.15
C LEU A 276 12.30 -27.43 15.45
N THR A 277 12.23 -27.43 14.12
CA THR A 277 11.94 -28.63 13.31
C THR A 277 13.15 -29.56 13.15
N GLY A 278 14.32 -29.22 13.71
CA GLY A 278 15.54 -30.02 13.62
C GLY A 278 16.18 -30.03 12.23
N ARG A 279 15.83 -29.09 11.36
CA ARG A 279 16.32 -28.99 9.96
C ARG A 279 17.43 -27.96 9.79
N PHE A 280 18.04 -27.52 10.88
CA PHE A 280 19.14 -26.57 10.83
C PHE A 280 20.35 -27.20 10.14
N SER A 281 20.90 -26.47 9.16
CA SER A 281 22.05 -26.92 8.37
C SER A 281 23.06 -25.79 8.20
N HIS A 282 24.29 -26.14 7.83
CA HIS A 282 25.34 -25.17 7.53
C HIS A 282 24.94 -24.19 6.41
N ARG A 283 24.06 -24.59 5.49
CA ARG A 283 23.55 -23.71 4.42
C ARG A 283 22.74 -22.55 4.99
N ILE A 284 21.87 -22.84 5.94
CA ILE A 284 21.02 -21.85 6.61
C ILE A 284 21.89 -20.92 7.47
N TYR A 285 22.87 -21.48 8.19
CA TYR A 285 23.82 -20.70 8.99
C TYR A 285 24.58 -19.67 8.14
N VAL A 286 25.19 -20.10 7.03
CA VAL A 286 25.90 -19.20 6.09
C VAL A 286 24.94 -18.17 5.51
N ALA A 287 23.75 -18.61 5.11
CA ALA A 287 22.79 -17.73 4.47
C ALA A 287 22.31 -16.61 5.40
N TYR A 288 21.87 -16.99 6.60
CA TYR A 288 21.32 -16.05 7.58
C TYR A 288 22.38 -15.13 8.18
N SER A 289 23.54 -15.67 8.57
CA SER A 289 24.61 -14.85 9.18
C SER A 289 25.09 -13.76 8.22
N THR A 290 25.22 -14.09 6.93
CA THR A 290 25.65 -13.13 5.91
C THR A 290 24.58 -12.06 5.65
N VAL A 291 23.31 -12.47 5.52
CA VAL A 291 22.19 -11.53 5.31
C VAL A 291 22.02 -10.60 6.51
N TYR A 292 22.15 -11.12 7.73
CA TYR A 292 22.05 -10.32 8.94
C TYR A 292 23.18 -9.29 9.02
N CYS A 293 24.45 -9.71 8.94
CA CYS A 293 25.58 -8.78 9.06
C CYS A 293 25.56 -7.69 7.98
N LEU A 294 25.42 -8.08 6.70
CA LEU A 294 25.42 -7.12 5.61
C LEU A 294 24.13 -6.27 5.61
N GLY A 295 22.98 -6.90 5.82
CA GLY A 295 21.68 -6.21 5.82
C GLY A 295 21.59 -5.16 6.92
N THR A 296 22.08 -5.46 8.12
CA THR A 296 22.09 -4.53 9.26
C THR A 296 23.08 -3.38 9.06
N VAL A 297 24.27 -3.63 8.50
CA VAL A 297 25.23 -2.54 8.20
C VAL A 297 24.71 -1.63 7.09
N LEU A 298 24.08 -2.20 6.05
CA LEU A 298 23.49 -1.44 4.96
C LEU A 298 22.26 -0.64 5.41
N SER A 299 21.39 -1.21 6.25
CA SER A 299 20.20 -0.50 6.72
C SER A 299 20.54 0.73 7.57
N MET A 300 21.65 0.70 8.32
CA MET A 300 22.13 1.86 9.08
C MET A 300 22.57 3.05 8.22
N GLN A 301 22.87 2.84 6.93
CA GLN A 301 23.30 3.93 6.04
C GLN A 301 22.15 4.86 5.65
N ILE A 302 20.90 4.43 5.81
CA ILE A 302 19.74 5.28 5.53
C ILE A 302 19.56 6.23 6.71
N SER A 303 19.69 7.54 6.47
CA SER A 303 19.65 8.57 7.53
C SER A 303 18.39 8.51 8.40
N PHE A 304 17.24 8.17 7.82
CA PHE A 304 15.98 8.01 8.57
C PHE A 304 16.01 6.83 9.55
N VAL A 305 16.71 5.74 9.19
CA VAL A 305 16.82 4.53 10.02
C VAL A 305 17.93 4.70 11.05
N GLY A 306 19.07 5.26 10.66
CA GLY A 306 20.21 5.51 11.54
C GLY A 306 20.57 4.30 12.40
N PHE A 307 20.57 4.46 13.73
CA PHE A 307 20.90 3.40 14.69
C PHE A 307 19.69 2.59 15.20
N GLN A 308 18.50 2.78 14.63
CA GLN A 308 17.29 2.01 15.01
C GLN A 308 17.49 0.48 14.95
N PRO A 309 18.23 -0.11 13.98
CA PRO A 309 18.42 -1.56 13.93
C PRO A 309 19.14 -2.18 15.14
N VAL A 310 19.83 -1.36 15.95
CA VAL A 310 20.53 -1.80 17.17
C VAL A 310 19.80 -1.37 18.44
N GLN A 311 19.16 -0.19 18.42
CA GLN A 311 18.53 0.38 19.62
C GLN A 311 17.06 -0.03 19.77
N SER A 312 16.36 -0.26 18.67
CA SER A 312 14.93 -0.56 18.67
C SER A 312 14.65 -2.02 19.03
N SER A 313 13.62 -2.24 19.84
CA SER A 313 13.11 -3.57 20.17
C SER A 313 12.63 -4.36 18.95
N GLU A 314 12.25 -3.68 17.87
CA GLU A 314 11.69 -4.26 16.65
C GLU A 314 12.71 -5.14 15.89
N HIS A 315 14.00 -4.92 16.09
CA HIS A 315 15.10 -5.63 15.43
C HIS A 315 15.75 -6.68 16.34
N MET A 316 15.32 -6.76 17.61
CA MET A 316 15.90 -7.65 18.61
C MET A 316 15.66 -9.13 18.30
N ALA A 317 14.56 -9.47 17.61
CA ALA A 317 14.33 -10.84 17.16
C ALA A 317 15.42 -11.30 16.18
N ALA A 318 15.86 -10.44 15.28
CA ALA A 318 16.95 -10.75 14.35
C ALA A 318 18.29 -10.90 15.07
N LEU A 319 18.62 -10.01 16.00
CA LEU A 319 19.84 -10.12 16.81
C LEU A 319 19.82 -11.39 17.68
N GLY A 320 18.68 -11.70 18.30
CA GLY A 320 18.50 -12.87 19.15
C GLY A 320 18.68 -14.18 18.39
N VAL A 321 18.03 -14.32 17.23
CA VAL A 321 18.19 -15.51 16.37
C VAL A 321 19.61 -15.60 15.80
N PHE A 322 20.26 -14.46 15.50
CA PHE A 322 21.66 -14.45 15.10
C PHE A 322 22.56 -15.01 16.21
N GLY A 323 22.40 -14.56 17.45
CA GLY A 323 23.11 -15.14 18.60
C GLY A 323 22.85 -16.64 18.78
N LEU A 324 21.59 -17.07 18.67
CA LEU A 324 21.21 -18.48 18.73
C LEU A 324 21.86 -19.31 17.61
N CYS A 325 21.96 -18.78 16.39
CA CYS A 325 22.65 -19.45 15.28
C CYS A 325 24.12 -19.71 15.59
N GLN A 326 24.82 -18.73 16.18
CA GLN A 326 26.23 -18.88 16.56
C GLN A 326 26.40 -19.94 17.65
N ILE A 327 25.54 -19.90 18.67
CA ILE A 327 25.56 -20.87 19.78
C ILE A 327 25.27 -22.28 19.27
N HIS A 328 24.22 -22.46 18.46
CA HIS A 328 23.86 -23.77 17.92
C HIS A 328 24.97 -24.35 17.05
N ALA A 329 25.54 -23.56 16.13
CA ALA A 329 26.63 -24.01 15.27
C ALA A 329 27.89 -24.36 16.07
N PHE A 330 28.21 -23.59 17.12
CA PHE A 330 29.33 -23.88 18.02
C PHE A 330 29.11 -25.17 18.81
N ILE A 331 27.90 -25.39 19.35
CA ILE A 331 27.53 -26.62 20.05
C ILE A 331 27.68 -27.84 19.13
N ASP A 332 27.19 -27.75 17.88
CA ASP A 332 27.31 -28.83 16.90
C ASP A 332 28.78 -29.14 16.57
N TYR A 333 29.61 -28.10 16.42
CA TYR A 333 31.05 -28.27 16.22
C TYR A 333 31.72 -28.97 17.39
N VAL A 334 31.45 -28.52 18.63
CA VAL A 334 32.02 -29.11 19.85
C VAL A 334 31.53 -30.55 20.04
N ARG A 335 30.26 -30.83 19.75
CA ARG A 335 29.68 -32.18 19.79
C ARG A 335 30.37 -33.14 18.81
N SER A 336 30.86 -32.64 17.68
CA SER A 336 31.60 -33.45 16.70
C SER A 336 33.03 -33.82 17.14
N LYS A 337 33.60 -33.09 18.11
CA LYS A 337 35.00 -33.25 18.56
C LYS A 337 35.15 -33.95 19.92
N LEU A 338 34.07 -34.06 20.71
CA LEU A 338 34.11 -34.59 22.08
C LEU A 338 33.31 -35.89 22.24
N ASN A 339 33.71 -36.70 23.22
CA ASN A 339 32.92 -37.86 23.67
C ASN A 339 31.66 -37.41 24.43
N LYS A 340 30.60 -38.22 24.37
CA LYS A 340 29.25 -37.87 24.91
C LYS A 340 29.26 -37.46 26.39
N GLU A 341 30.10 -38.09 27.21
CA GLU A 341 30.20 -37.80 28.66
C GLU A 341 30.90 -36.45 28.94
N GLN A 342 32.01 -36.19 28.24
CA GLN A 342 32.73 -34.91 28.31
C GLN A 342 31.88 -33.76 27.77
N PHE A 343 31.08 -34.03 26.73
CA PHE A 343 30.14 -33.06 26.18
C PHE A 343 29.03 -32.70 27.17
N GLN A 344 28.44 -33.68 27.88
CA GLN A 344 27.40 -33.39 28.88
C GLN A 344 27.93 -32.55 30.05
N LEU A 345 29.15 -32.81 30.52
CA LEU A 345 29.79 -32.03 31.57
C LEU A 345 30.10 -30.60 31.08
N LEU A 346 30.72 -30.45 29.90
CA LEU A 346 31.02 -29.15 29.30
C LEU A 346 29.74 -28.34 29.06
N PHE A 347 28.72 -28.96 28.47
CA PHE A 347 27.43 -28.33 28.17
C PHE A 347 26.75 -27.81 29.43
N ARG A 348 26.69 -28.61 30.50
CA ARG A 348 26.09 -28.19 31.78
C ARG A 348 26.83 -27.00 32.40
N THR A 349 28.16 -27.01 32.33
CA THR A 349 29.01 -25.92 32.85
C THR A 349 28.83 -24.64 32.02
N MET A 350 28.82 -24.76 30.68
CA MET A 350 28.63 -23.63 29.77
C MET A 350 27.22 -23.02 29.86
N VAL A 351 26.17 -23.83 29.99
CA VAL A 351 24.80 -23.36 30.14
C VAL A 351 24.63 -22.57 31.44
N MET A 352 25.23 -23.00 32.56
CA MET A 352 25.18 -22.23 33.81
C MET A 352 25.95 -20.91 33.70
N LEU A 353 27.11 -20.91 33.03
CA LEU A 353 27.97 -19.73 32.90
C LEU A 353 27.40 -18.70 31.91
N ALA A 354 26.91 -19.17 30.76
CA ALA A 354 26.22 -18.34 29.77
C ALA A 354 24.86 -17.87 30.29
N GLY A 355 24.10 -18.72 30.99
CA GLY A 355 22.84 -18.36 31.63
C GLY A 355 23.02 -17.23 32.66
N GLY A 356 24.08 -17.30 33.47
CA GLY A 356 24.46 -16.23 34.41
C GLY A 356 24.88 -14.93 33.72
N ALA A 357 25.67 -15.02 32.64
CA ALA A 357 26.09 -13.85 31.88
C ALA A 357 24.91 -13.16 31.16
N VAL A 358 23.99 -13.93 30.57
CA VAL A 358 22.81 -13.40 29.88
C VAL A 358 21.82 -12.77 30.86
N THR A 359 21.60 -13.36 32.03
CA THR A 359 20.76 -12.75 33.07
C THR A 359 21.39 -11.48 33.64
N ALA A 360 22.72 -11.45 33.86
CA ALA A 360 23.41 -10.25 34.30
C ALA A 360 23.35 -9.12 33.26
N VAL A 361 23.67 -9.41 32.00
CA VAL A 361 23.63 -8.44 30.89
C VAL A 361 22.20 -7.98 30.61
N GLY A 362 21.23 -8.89 30.64
CA GLY A 362 19.81 -8.58 30.49
C GLY A 362 19.28 -7.70 31.62
N ALA A 363 19.66 -7.97 32.87
CA ALA A 363 19.32 -7.13 34.02
C ALA A 363 19.93 -5.74 33.90
N ILE A 364 21.19 -5.62 33.46
CA ILE A 364 21.87 -4.33 33.24
C ILE A 364 21.22 -3.54 32.10
N LEU A 365 20.91 -4.19 30.97
CA LEU A 365 20.25 -3.54 29.83
C LEU A 365 18.82 -3.08 30.17
N THR A 366 18.10 -3.86 30.96
CA THR A 366 16.74 -3.51 31.42
C THR A 366 16.80 -2.38 32.46
N ALA A 367 17.73 -2.44 33.41
CA ALA A 367 17.90 -1.41 34.44
C ALA A 367 18.41 -0.07 33.88
N THR A 368 19.19 -0.09 32.80
CA THR A 368 19.73 1.14 32.17
C THR A 368 18.76 1.82 31.21
N GLY A 369 17.59 1.21 30.93
CA GLY A 369 16.56 1.80 30.05
C GLY A 369 17.03 2.10 28.63
N LYS A 370 18.18 1.56 28.20
CA LYS A 370 18.78 1.86 26.89
C LYS A 370 18.09 1.17 25.71
N ILE A 371 17.29 0.14 25.96
CA ILE A 371 16.44 -0.48 24.93
C ILE A 371 15.15 0.34 24.86
N SER A 372 14.92 1.01 23.74
CA SER A 372 13.68 1.76 23.56
C SER A 372 12.49 0.81 23.56
N PRO A 373 11.36 1.16 24.22
CA PRO A 373 10.13 0.39 24.10
C PRO A 373 9.65 0.33 22.64
N TRP A 374 8.76 -0.61 22.35
CA TRP A 374 8.11 -0.75 21.04
C TRP A 374 7.48 0.58 20.62
N THR A 375 7.63 0.96 19.34
CA THR A 375 7.00 2.19 18.86
C THR A 375 5.47 2.04 18.89
N GLY A 376 4.75 3.13 19.20
CA GLY A 376 3.29 3.07 19.39
C GLY A 376 2.50 2.54 18.19
N ARG A 377 3.01 2.71 16.95
CA ARG A 377 2.40 2.18 15.74
C ARG A 377 2.53 0.65 15.64
N PHE A 378 3.67 0.06 16.01
CA PHE A 378 3.85 -1.38 16.00
C PHE A 378 3.17 -2.05 17.20
N TYR A 379 3.15 -1.40 18.36
CA TYR A 379 2.40 -1.90 19.51
C TYR A 379 0.90 -2.00 19.19
N ALA A 380 0.35 -1.04 18.44
CA ALA A 380 -1.03 -1.10 17.96
C ALA A 380 -1.33 -2.29 17.04
N LEU A 381 -0.33 -2.86 16.35
CA LEU A 381 -0.50 -4.05 15.53
C LEU A 381 -0.57 -5.34 16.35
N LEU A 382 0.00 -5.33 17.56
CA LEU A 382 -0.06 -6.46 18.51
C LEU A 382 -1.26 -6.33 19.45
N ASP A 383 -1.56 -5.11 19.89
CA ASP A 383 -2.73 -4.74 20.67
C ASP A 383 -3.54 -3.63 19.96
N PRO A 384 -4.57 -4.02 19.19
CA PRO A 384 -5.43 -3.08 18.46
C PRO A 384 -6.17 -2.09 19.35
N SER A 385 -6.33 -2.40 20.65
CA SER A 385 -7.05 -1.53 21.59
C SER A 385 -6.23 -0.33 22.05
N TYR A 386 -4.89 -0.44 22.02
CA TYR A 386 -3.99 0.59 22.53
C TYR A 386 -4.07 1.89 21.73
N ALA A 387 -4.04 1.82 20.38
CA ALA A 387 -4.11 3.02 19.55
C ALA A 387 -5.44 3.76 19.74
N LYS A 388 -6.55 3.04 19.79
CA LYS A 388 -7.89 3.63 19.97
C LYS A 388 -8.01 4.37 21.30
N ASN A 389 -7.42 3.85 22.36
CA ASN A 389 -7.57 4.40 23.71
C ASN A 389 -6.54 5.49 24.03
N ASN A 390 -5.32 5.38 23.51
CA ASN A 390 -4.20 6.22 23.96
C ASN A 390 -3.68 7.22 22.91
N ILE A 391 -3.88 6.98 21.61
CA ILE A 391 -3.35 7.85 20.54
C ILE A 391 -4.43 8.07 19.46
N PRO A 392 -5.33 9.04 19.65
CA PRO A 392 -6.43 9.33 18.73
C PRO A 392 -6.01 9.59 17.28
N ILE A 393 -4.81 10.16 17.07
CA ILE A 393 -4.26 10.45 15.73
C ILE A 393 -4.05 9.17 14.92
N ILE A 394 -3.56 8.10 15.55
CA ILE A 394 -3.36 6.81 14.86
C ILE A 394 -4.72 6.19 14.58
N ALA A 395 -5.67 6.26 15.51
CA ALA A 395 -7.00 5.70 15.32
C ALA A 395 -7.85 6.47 14.29
N SER A 396 -7.56 7.76 14.04
CA SER A 396 -8.32 8.59 13.12
C SER A 396 -8.12 8.24 11.64
N VAL A 397 -7.01 7.58 11.28
CA VAL A 397 -6.75 7.17 9.90
C VAL A 397 -7.62 5.97 9.56
N SER A 398 -8.44 6.08 8.52
CA SER A 398 -9.35 5.02 8.08
C SER A 398 -8.62 3.72 7.73
N GLU A 399 -7.38 3.81 7.26
CA GLU A 399 -6.52 2.68 6.88
C GLU A 399 -6.09 1.81 8.06
N HIS A 400 -6.10 2.35 9.28
CA HIS A 400 -5.73 1.66 10.52
C HIS A 400 -6.88 0.85 11.13
N GLN A 401 -8.08 0.93 10.54
CA GLN A 401 -9.22 0.17 10.99
C GLN A 401 -9.07 -1.33 10.66
N PRO A 402 -9.72 -2.22 11.45
CA PRO A 402 -9.73 -3.65 11.16
C PRO A 402 -10.53 -3.98 9.90
N THR A 403 -10.09 -5.02 9.19
CA THR A 403 -10.76 -5.49 7.97
C THR A 403 -12.01 -6.30 8.27
N THR A 404 -13.09 -6.01 7.55
CA THR A 404 -14.28 -6.87 7.52
C THR A 404 -14.10 -8.03 6.52
N TRP A 405 -14.84 -9.12 6.72
CA TRP A 405 -14.89 -10.25 5.76
C TRP A 405 -15.28 -9.81 4.35
N SER A 406 -16.21 -8.84 4.22
CA SER A 406 -16.62 -8.31 2.91
C SER A 406 -15.44 -7.72 2.14
N SER A 407 -14.51 -7.05 2.83
CA SER A 407 -13.31 -6.47 2.22
C SER A 407 -12.35 -7.55 1.72
N PHE A 408 -12.13 -8.62 2.51
CA PHE A 408 -11.34 -9.78 2.05
C PHE A 408 -11.90 -10.40 0.77
N TYR A 409 -13.23 -10.60 0.71
CA TYR A 409 -13.86 -11.15 -0.48
C TYR A 409 -13.80 -10.18 -1.66
N PHE A 410 -14.03 -8.89 -1.43
CA PHE A 410 -13.98 -7.85 -2.46
C PHE A 410 -12.60 -7.78 -3.12
N ASP A 411 -11.52 -7.86 -2.34
CA ASP A 411 -10.15 -7.71 -2.83
C ASP A 411 -9.54 -8.98 -3.42
N LEU A 412 -9.96 -10.16 -2.96
CA LEU A 412 -9.30 -11.43 -3.27
C LEU A 412 -10.22 -12.47 -3.92
N GLN A 413 -11.54 -12.30 -3.86
CA GLN A 413 -12.57 -13.14 -4.49
C GLN A 413 -12.30 -14.65 -4.30
N MET A 414 -11.88 -15.33 -5.36
CA MET A 414 -11.62 -16.77 -5.40
C MET A 414 -10.36 -17.18 -4.60
N LEU A 415 -9.38 -16.28 -4.45
CA LEU A 415 -8.12 -16.59 -3.76
C LEU A 415 -8.34 -16.94 -2.28
N VAL A 416 -9.37 -16.37 -1.66
CA VAL A 416 -9.73 -16.65 -0.25
C VAL A 416 -10.03 -18.14 -0.04
N PHE A 417 -10.72 -18.78 -0.99
CA PHE A 417 -11.09 -20.19 -0.89
C PHE A 417 -9.96 -21.14 -1.28
N LEU A 418 -9.05 -20.70 -2.15
CA LEU A 418 -7.94 -21.52 -2.63
C LEU A 418 -6.72 -21.48 -1.72
N PHE A 419 -6.61 -20.44 -0.89
CA PHE A 419 -5.51 -20.26 0.02
C PHE A 419 -5.34 -21.46 0.98
N PRO A 420 -6.39 -21.97 1.66
CA PRO A 420 -6.29 -23.18 2.48
C PRO A 420 -5.83 -24.41 1.68
N THR A 421 -6.27 -24.54 0.42
CA THR A 421 -5.83 -25.62 -0.48
C THR A 421 -4.33 -25.53 -0.78
N GLY A 422 -3.82 -24.31 -1.04
CA GLY A 422 -2.40 -24.05 -1.23
C GLY A 422 -1.57 -24.38 0.01
N LEU A 423 -2.03 -23.96 1.19
CA LEU A 423 -1.40 -24.30 2.47
C LEU A 423 -1.35 -25.82 2.69
N TYR A 424 -2.45 -26.53 2.46
CA TYR A 424 -2.51 -27.98 2.58
C TYR A 424 -1.43 -28.66 1.73
N PHE A 425 -1.27 -28.27 0.47
CA PHE A 425 -0.20 -28.82 -0.37
C PHE A 425 1.21 -28.48 0.12
N CYS A 426 1.40 -27.30 0.73
CA CYS A 426 2.68 -26.95 1.34
C CYS A 426 2.99 -27.80 2.59
N PHE A 427 1.97 -28.10 3.42
CA PHE A 427 2.11 -28.98 4.59
C PHE A 427 2.36 -30.44 4.22
N THR A 428 1.77 -30.94 3.13
CA THR A 428 2.03 -32.33 2.68
C THR A 428 3.48 -32.56 2.21
N ARG A 429 4.15 -31.50 1.71
CA ARG A 429 5.55 -31.54 1.29
C ARG A 429 6.37 -30.48 2.02
N LEU A 430 6.70 -30.74 3.27
CA LEU A 430 7.55 -29.86 4.08
C LEU A 430 8.98 -29.84 3.52
N THR A 431 9.31 -28.77 2.80
CA THR A 431 10.67 -28.37 2.40
C THR A 431 11.05 -27.10 3.15
N ASP A 432 12.34 -26.80 3.24
CA ASP A 432 12.83 -25.61 3.96
C ASP A 432 12.20 -24.32 3.38
N ALA A 433 12.04 -24.26 2.06
CA ALA A 433 11.36 -23.14 1.39
C ALA A 433 9.84 -23.10 1.62
N ASN A 434 9.19 -24.27 1.77
CA ASN A 434 7.74 -24.32 2.04
C ASN A 434 7.42 -23.91 3.49
N ILE A 435 8.34 -24.13 4.43
CA ILE A 435 8.16 -23.63 5.81
C ILE A 435 8.12 -22.10 5.80
N PHE A 436 9.00 -21.44 5.02
CA PHE A 436 8.99 -19.99 4.84
C PHE A 436 7.64 -19.47 4.33
N ILE A 437 7.10 -20.02 3.23
CA ILE A 437 5.85 -19.51 2.64
C ILE A 437 4.64 -19.75 3.56
N ILE A 438 4.63 -20.83 4.35
CA ILE A 438 3.59 -21.10 5.34
C ILE A 438 3.59 -20.01 6.42
N MET A 439 4.75 -19.69 6.99
CA MET A 439 4.84 -18.62 7.99
C MET A 439 4.51 -17.25 7.39
N TYR A 440 4.97 -16.98 6.17
CA TYR A 440 4.61 -15.75 5.47
C TYR A 440 3.08 -15.64 5.32
N GLY A 441 2.40 -16.71 4.93
CA GLY A 441 0.93 -16.73 4.82
C GLY A 441 0.21 -16.54 6.13
N VAL A 442 0.59 -17.28 7.18
CA VAL A 442 -0.08 -17.21 8.49
C VAL A 442 0.11 -15.83 9.13
N THR A 443 1.34 -15.31 9.13
CA THR A 443 1.61 -13.98 9.70
C THR A 443 0.91 -12.87 8.92
N SER A 444 0.91 -12.93 7.59
CA SER A 444 0.25 -11.91 6.76
C SER A 444 -1.27 -11.89 6.93
N ILE A 445 -1.91 -13.05 7.13
CA ILE A 445 -3.36 -13.11 7.38
C ILE A 445 -3.71 -12.45 8.70
N TYR A 446 -2.93 -12.71 9.76
CA TYR A 446 -3.15 -12.07 11.05
C TYR A 446 -3.05 -10.54 10.93
N PHE A 447 -1.97 -10.05 10.32
CA PHE A 447 -1.77 -8.61 10.17
C PHE A 447 -2.79 -7.94 9.25
N ALA A 448 -3.19 -8.59 8.15
CA ALA A 448 -4.27 -8.09 7.31
C ALA A 448 -5.61 -8.06 8.05
N GLY A 449 -5.86 -9.02 8.95
CA GLY A 449 -7.06 -9.03 9.80
C GLY A 449 -7.13 -7.86 10.78
N VAL A 450 -5.97 -7.44 11.31
CA VAL A 450 -5.86 -6.32 12.26
C VAL A 450 -5.99 -4.97 11.58
N MET A 451 -5.47 -4.82 10.34
CA MET A 451 -5.36 -3.52 9.68
C MET A 451 -5.60 -3.61 8.16
N VAL A 452 -6.53 -2.81 7.65
CA VAL A 452 -6.93 -2.78 6.22
C VAL A 452 -5.75 -2.54 5.28
N ARG A 453 -4.86 -1.60 5.61
CA ARG A 453 -3.68 -1.32 4.78
C ARG A 453 -2.80 -2.55 4.54
N LEU A 454 -2.71 -3.48 5.50
CA LEU A 454 -1.83 -4.64 5.41
C LEU A 454 -2.36 -5.74 4.47
N MET A 455 -3.56 -5.57 3.90
CA MET A 455 -4.06 -6.39 2.78
C MET A 455 -3.06 -6.42 1.60
N LEU A 456 -2.31 -5.33 1.39
CA LEU A 456 -1.28 -5.24 0.34
C LEU A 456 -0.17 -6.28 0.51
N VAL A 457 0.18 -6.63 1.75
CA VAL A 457 1.24 -7.62 2.06
C VAL A 457 0.71 -9.05 1.92
N LEU A 458 -0.61 -9.23 2.15
CA LEU A 458 -1.28 -10.51 2.03
C LEU A 458 -1.48 -10.92 0.56
N ALA A 459 -1.83 -9.98 -0.33
CA ALA A 459 -2.18 -10.28 -1.72
C ALA A 459 -1.13 -11.12 -2.49
N PRO A 460 0.18 -10.86 -2.40
CA PRO A 460 1.19 -11.69 -3.05
C PRO A 460 1.20 -13.14 -2.55
N VAL A 461 1.10 -13.39 -1.25
CA VAL A 461 1.08 -14.76 -0.69
C VAL A 461 -0.16 -15.52 -1.14
N MET A 462 -1.30 -14.83 -1.13
CA MET A 462 -2.57 -15.41 -1.56
C MET A 462 -2.46 -15.88 -3.02
N CYS A 463 -1.84 -15.08 -3.89
CA CYS A 463 -1.60 -15.45 -5.29
C CYS A 463 -0.65 -16.65 -5.42
N ILE A 464 0.44 -16.68 -4.65
CA ILE A 464 1.43 -17.77 -4.69
C ILE A 464 0.83 -19.09 -4.20
N LEU A 465 0.19 -19.10 -3.03
CA LEU A 465 -0.43 -20.31 -2.46
C LEU A 465 -1.63 -20.77 -3.28
N SER A 466 -2.48 -19.85 -3.75
CA SER A 466 -3.57 -20.19 -4.66
C SER A 466 -3.06 -20.75 -5.99
N GLY A 467 -1.97 -20.20 -6.52
CA GLY A 467 -1.30 -20.70 -7.73
C GLY A 467 -0.74 -22.12 -7.55
N ILE A 468 -0.13 -22.41 -6.39
CA ILE A 468 0.33 -23.76 -6.02
C ILE A 468 -0.87 -24.72 -5.90
N GLY A 469 -1.94 -24.29 -5.25
CA GLY A 469 -3.19 -25.05 -5.11
C GLY A 469 -3.80 -25.40 -6.46
N LEU A 470 -4.02 -24.42 -7.33
CA LEU A 470 -4.55 -24.63 -8.68
C LEU A 470 -3.64 -25.54 -9.51
N SER A 471 -2.33 -25.30 -9.51
CA SER A 471 -1.38 -26.12 -10.26
C SER A 471 -1.43 -27.58 -9.80
N SER A 472 -1.48 -27.83 -8.49
CA SER A 472 -1.57 -29.20 -7.95
C SER A 472 -2.85 -29.89 -8.41
N THR A 473 -3.99 -29.21 -8.27
CA THR A 473 -5.30 -29.72 -8.67
C THR A 473 -5.33 -30.00 -10.18
N LEU A 474 -4.97 -29.02 -11.01
CA LEU A 474 -4.92 -29.16 -12.47
C LEU A 474 -3.98 -30.29 -12.89
N SER A 475 -2.77 -30.36 -12.32
CA SER A 475 -1.80 -31.41 -12.67
C SER A 475 -2.29 -32.83 -12.34
N THR A 476 -3.18 -32.98 -11.36
CA THR A 476 -3.75 -34.27 -10.97
C THR A 476 -4.86 -34.70 -11.93
N TYR A 477 -5.79 -33.79 -12.24
CA TYR A 477 -6.91 -34.11 -13.12
C TYR A 477 -6.52 -34.15 -14.61
N MET A 478 -5.59 -33.30 -15.07
CA MET A 478 -5.11 -33.31 -16.46
C MET A 478 -4.33 -34.59 -16.79
N LYS A 479 -3.60 -35.17 -15.84
CA LYS A 479 -2.93 -36.47 -16.04
C LYS A 479 -3.93 -37.61 -16.29
N ASN A 480 -5.09 -37.57 -15.63
CA ASN A 480 -6.15 -38.56 -15.83
C ASN A 480 -6.76 -38.45 -17.24
N LEU A 481 -6.89 -37.21 -17.76
CA LEU A 481 -7.33 -36.94 -19.14
C LEU A 481 -6.29 -37.42 -20.17
N ASP A 482 -4.99 -37.22 -19.92
CA ASP A 482 -3.91 -37.66 -20.82
C ASP A 482 -3.70 -39.18 -20.81
N ALA A 483 -3.86 -39.84 -19.66
CA ALA A 483 -3.78 -41.29 -19.52
C ALA A 483 -4.86 -42.00 -20.37
N SER A 484 -6.07 -41.43 -20.42
CA SER A 484 -7.18 -41.88 -21.29
C SER A 484 -6.77 -42.00 -22.77
N ARG A 485 -5.83 -41.16 -23.21
CA ARG A 485 -5.36 -41.11 -24.61
C ARG A 485 -4.27 -42.15 -24.93
N LYS A 486 -3.45 -42.53 -23.94
CA LYS A 486 -2.41 -43.57 -24.09
C LYS A 486 -2.98 -44.98 -23.92
N GLU A 487 -3.92 -45.20 -23.00
CA GLU A 487 -4.49 -46.53 -22.75
C GLU A 487 -5.46 -47.01 -23.83
N LYS A 488 -6.08 -46.10 -24.60
CA LYS A 488 -6.82 -46.45 -25.83
C LYS A 488 -6.01 -47.27 -26.84
N LYS A 489 -4.68 -47.36 -26.71
CA LYS A 489 -3.84 -48.20 -27.55
C LYS A 489 -3.54 -49.61 -27.02
N LEU A 490 -3.76 -49.96 -25.74
CA LEU A 490 -3.14 -51.19 -25.21
C LEU A 490 -3.92 -52.15 -24.27
N LYS A 491 -5.14 -51.92 -23.75
CA LYS A 491 -5.96 -52.99 -23.11
C LYS A 491 -7.41 -52.57 -22.74
N ARG A 492 -8.27 -53.58 -22.51
CA ARG A 492 -9.74 -53.51 -22.27
C ARG A 492 -10.15 -52.51 -21.17
N PRO A 493 -11.31 -51.82 -21.29
CA PRO A 493 -11.73 -50.79 -20.33
C PRO A 493 -12.41 -51.41 -19.10
N ASP A 494 -11.92 -51.08 -17.91
CA ASP A 494 -12.66 -51.23 -16.65
C ASP A 494 -13.81 -50.20 -16.60
N SER A 495 -14.99 -50.58 -16.12
CA SER A 495 -16.22 -49.74 -16.17
C SER A 495 -16.16 -48.46 -15.33
N SER A 496 -15.18 -48.33 -14.42
CA SER A 496 -14.97 -47.16 -13.56
C SER A 496 -14.15 -46.03 -14.24
N TYR A 497 -13.57 -46.28 -15.41
CA TYR A 497 -12.70 -45.33 -16.12
C TYR A 497 -13.42 -44.20 -16.89
N PRO A 498 -14.58 -44.41 -17.54
CA PRO A 498 -15.35 -43.33 -18.15
C PRO A 498 -15.76 -42.26 -17.14
N LEU A 499 -16.22 -42.68 -15.95
CA LEU A 499 -16.64 -41.78 -14.88
C LEU A 499 -15.50 -40.90 -14.36
N ARG A 500 -14.29 -41.45 -14.22
CA ARG A 500 -13.08 -40.68 -13.83
C ARG A 500 -12.69 -39.63 -14.85
N ASN A 501 -12.90 -39.90 -16.13
CA ASN A 501 -12.59 -38.96 -17.20
C ASN A 501 -13.63 -37.82 -17.29
N GLU A 502 -14.91 -38.13 -17.10
CA GLU A 502 -15.98 -37.12 -17.01
C GLU A 502 -15.86 -36.25 -15.77
N ILE A 503 -15.47 -36.82 -14.63
CA ILE A 503 -15.17 -36.05 -13.41
C ILE A 503 -13.97 -35.13 -13.65
N ALA A 504 -12.90 -35.63 -14.29
CA ALA A 504 -11.71 -34.83 -14.57
C ALA A 504 -11.99 -33.67 -15.54
N SER A 505 -12.78 -33.90 -16.60
CA SER A 505 -13.18 -32.82 -17.51
C SER A 505 -14.12 -31.82 -16.82
N GLY A 506 -15.06 -32.29 -15.99
CA GLY A 506 -15.95 -31.44 -15.20
C GLY A 506 -15.19 -30.52 -14.24
N VAL A 507 -14.18 -31.03 -13.53
CA VAL A 507 -13.35 -30.23 -12.62
C VAL A 507 -12.51 -29.20 -13.38
N VAL A 508 -11.91 -29.57 -14.53
CA VAL A 508 -11.13 -28.62 -15.35
C VAL A 508 -12.03 -27.50 -15.89
N LEU A 509 -13.24 -27.84 -16.36
CA LEU A 509 -14.22 -26.85 -16.80
C LEU A 509 -14.61 -25.90 -15.66
N MET A 510 -14.88 -26.44 -14.47
CA MET A 510 -15.22 -25.65 -13.28
C MET A 510 -14.12 -24.66 -12.89
N ILE A 511 -12.86 -25.11 -12.83
CA ILE A 511 -11.70 -24.24 -12.52
C ILE A 511 -11.57 -23.15 -13.59
N THR A 512 -11.77 -23.48 -14.85
CA THR A 512 -11.70 -22.51 -15.96
C THR A 512 -12.79 -21.45 -15.82
N THR A 513 -14.03 -21.84 -15.51
CA THR A 513 -15.13 -20.90 -15.24
C THR A 513 -14.82 -19.99 -14.05
N PHE A 514 -14.25 -20.53 -12.96
CA PHE A 514 -13.87 -19.72 -11.81
C PHE A 514 -12.77 -18.70 -12.16
N LEU A 515 -11.77 -19.06 -12.97
CA LEU A 515 -10.73 -18.13 -13.43
C LEU A 515 -11.29 -17.01 -14.32
N VAL A 516 -12.29 -17.33 -15.15
CA VAL A 516 -12.99 -16.32 -15.97
C VAL A 516 -13.79 -15.37 -15.08
N MET A 517 -14.57 -15.89 -14.13
CA MET A 517 -15.31 -15.07 -13.16
C MET A 517 -14.37 -14.19 -12.31
N TYR A 518 -13.23 -14.74 -11.89
CA TYR A 518 -12.19 -13.98 -11.18
C TYR A 518 -11.69 -12.81 -12.03
N THR A 519 -11.41 -13.03 -13.31
CA THR A 519 -10.93 -11.97 -14.22
C THR A 519 -11.96 -10.86 -14.40
N PHE A 520 -13.24 -11.22 -14.57
CA PHE A 520 -14.33 -10.25 -14.65
C PHE A 520 -14.48 -9.43 -13.38
N HIS A 521 -14.48 -10.09 -12.22
CA HIS A 521 -14.53 -9.42 -10.92
C HIS A 521 -13.38 -8.43 -10.75
N CYS A 522 -12.15 -8.88 -11.00
CA CYS A 522 -10.96 -8.03 -10.85
C CYS A 522 -11.01 -6.78 -11.76
N THR A 523 -11.47 -6.97 -13.01
CA THR A 523 -11.61 -5.86 -13.96
C THR A 523 -12.70 -4.89 -13.53
N TRP A 524 -13.85 -5.41 -13.08
CA TRP A 524 -14.96 -4.59 -12.59
C TRP A 524 -14.56 -3.77 -11.36
N VAL A 525 -13.99 -4.41 -10.33
CA VAL A 525 -13.52 -3.75 -9.10
C VAL A 525 -12.51 -2.66 -9.43
N THR A 526 -11.53 -2.97 -10.28
CA THR A 526 -10.52 -1.98 -10.69
C THR A 526 -11.16 -0.79 -11.40
N SER A 527 -12.11 -1.04 -12.30
CA SER A 527 -12.73 0.01 -13.10
C SER A 527 -13.72 0.88 -12.31
N GLU A 528 -14.43 0.35 -11.33
CA GLU A 528 -15.48 1.12 -10.64
C GLU A 528 -15.06 1.62 -9.25
N ALA A 529 -14.24 0.86 -8.51
CA ALA A 529 -13.88 1.20 -7.14
C ALA A 529 -12.52 1.89 -7.00
N TYR A 530 -11.47 1.35 -7.66
CA TYR A 530 -10.09 1.81 -7.43
C TYR A 530 -9.56 2.84 -8.45
N SER A 531 -10.29 3.11 -9.54
CA SER A 531 -9.84 4.05 -10.59
C SER A 531 -10.52 5.43 -10.52
N SER A 532 -10.87 5.89 -9.32
CA SER A 532 -11.39 7.23 -9.05
C SER A 532 -10.29 8.16 -8.50
N PRO A 533 -10.04 9.33 -9.13
CA PRO A 533 -9.14 10.34 -8.58
C PRO A 533 -9.76 11.00 -7.35
N SER A 534 -8.94 11.35 -6.35
CA SER A 534 -9.40 12.05 -5.14
C SER A 534 -9.47 13.58 -5.27
N ILE A 535 -8.82 14.14 -6.30
CA ILE A 535 -8.78 15.60 -6.56
C ILE A 535 -10.00 16.07 -7.32
N VAL A 536 -10.50 15.20 -8.19
CA VAL A 536 -11.56 15.51 -9.12
C VAL A 536 -12.73 14.64 -8.73
N LEU A 537 -13.82 15.26 -8.28
CA LEU A 537 -15.01 14.53 -7.88
C LEU A 537 -15.85 14.27 -9.13
N SER A 538 -16.23 13.01 -9.36
CA SER A 538 -17.15 12.66 -10.43
C SER A 538 -18.53 12.33 -9.87
N ALA A 539 -19.55 13.04 -10.32
CA ALA A 539 -20.94 12.71 -10.07
C ALA A 539 -21.62 12.20 -11.35
N ARG A 540 -22.69 11.42 -11.18
CA ARG A 540 -23.56 11.00 -12.29
C ARG A 540 -24.79 11.89 -12.30
N ALA A 541 -25.04 12.53 -13.42
CA ALA A 541 -26.30 13.23 -13.68
C ALA A 541 -27.43 12.22 -13.89
N GLY A 542 -28.68 12.68 -13.75
CA GLY A 542 -29.88 11.84 -13.88
C GLY A 542 -30.07 11.21 -15.28
N ASP A 543 -29.40 11.76 -16.29
CA ASP A 543 -29.35 11.27 -17.67
C ASP A 543 -28.23 10.23 -17.92
N GLY A 544 -27.42 9.93 -16.90
CA GLY A 544 -26.25 9.06 -17.00
C GLY A 544 -24.96 9.77 -17.45
N GLY A 545 -25.01 11.07 -17.72
CA GLY A 545 -23.85 11.91 -17.99
C GLY A 545 -22.93 12.00 -16.77
N ARG A 546 -21.62 12.12 -17.00
CA ARG A 546 -20.64 12.34 -15.92
C ARG A 546 -20.40 13.84 -15.77
N ILE A 547 -20.72 14.38 -14.60
CA ILE A 547 -20.36 15.75 -14.21
C ILE A 547 -19.09 15.65 -13.36
N ILE A 548 -18.14 16.53 -13.65
CA ILE A 548 -16.84 16.55 -13.00
C ILE A 548 -16.74 17.87 -12.23
N PHE A 549 -16.56 17.78 -10.92
CA PHE A 549 -16.30 18.93 -10.04
C PHE A 549 -14.82 19.03 -9.74
N ASP A 550 -14.25 20.21 -9.95
CA ASP A 550 -12.81 20.47 -9.86
C ASP A 550 -12.45 21.64 -8.92
N ASP A 551 -13.30 21.84 -7.92
CA ASP A 551 -13.19 22.90 -6.93
C ASP A 551 -11.86 22.89 -6.17
N PHE A 552 -11.27 21.72 -5.91
CA PHE A 552 -9.98 21.62 -5.22
C PHE A 552 -8.87 22.32 -6.01
N ARG A 553 -8.74 22.02 -7.31
CA ARG A 553 -7.70 22.64 -8.14
C ARG A 553 -7.97 24.12 -8.30
N GLU A 554 -9.23 24.50 -8.51
CA GLU A 554 -9.65 25.90 -8.59
C GLU A 554 -9.20 26.71 -7.36
N ALA A 555 -9.53 26.24 -6.15
CA ALA A 555 -9.15 26.90 -4.90
C ALA A 555 -7.62 26.98 -4.71
N TYR A 556 -6.91 25.88 -4.99
CA TYR A 556 -5.45 25.87 -4.87
C TYR A 556 -4.77 26.78 -5.90
N TYR A 557 -5.31 26.89 -7.12
CA TYR A 557 -4.81 27.83 -8.12
C TYR A 557 -5.11 29.28 -7.76
N TRP A 558 -6.28 29.57 -7.20
CA TRP A 558 -6.58 30.89 -6.66
C TRP A 558 -5.58 31.27 -5.58
N LEU A 559 -5.32 30.38 -4.63
CA LEU A 559 -4.37 30.59 -3.54
C LEU A 559 -2.96 30.84 -4.08
N ARG A 560 -2.56 30.15 -5.15
CA ARG A 560 -1.24 30.30 -5.78
C ARG A 560 -1.03 31.65 -6.48
N HIS A 561 -2.05 32.22 -7.10
CA HIS A 561 -1.90 33.43 -7.93
C HIS A 561 -2.32 34.71 -7.19
N ASN A 562 -3.22 34.62 -6.22
CA ASN A 562 -3.86 35.80 -5.61
C ASN A 562 -3.40 36.10 -4.18
N THR A 563 -2.52 35.28 -3.60
CA THR A 563 -1.96 35.53 -2.26
C THR A 563 -0.46 35.85 -2.32
N PRO A 564 0.11 36.55 -1.31
CA PRO A 564 1.56 36.75 -1.20
C PRO A 564 2.33 35.42 -1.18
N GLU A 565 3.56 35.39 -1.70
CA GLU A 565 4.37 34.16 -1.76
C GLU A 565 4.71 33.60 -0.37
N ASN A 566 4.85 34.47 0.63
CA ASN A 566 5.12 34.14 2.03
C ASN A 566 3.85 33.91 2.86
N ALA A 567 2.67 33.87 2.24
CA ALA A 567 1.41 33.67 2.93
C ALA A 567 1.36 32.28 3.60
N LYS A 568 0.90 32.26 4.85
CA LYS A 568 0.80 31.06 5.68
C LYS A 568 -0.66 30.61 5.74
N VAL A 569 -0.87 29.35 5.37
CA VAL A 569 -2.19 28.74 5.23
C VAL A 569 -2.39 27.71 6.33
N MET A 570 -3.41 27.92 7.16
CA MET A 570 -3.85 26.95 8.16
C MET A 570 -4.95 26.07 7.56
N SER A 571 -4.75 24.76 7.61
CA SER A 571 -5.73 23.76 7.21
C SER A 571 -5.65 22.55 8.15
N TRP A 572 -6.60 21.63 8.03
CA TRP A 572 -6.43 20.31 8.64
C TRP A 572 -5.24 19.56 8.00
N TRP A 573 -4.67 18.60 8.74
CA TRP A 573 -3.42 17.94 8.37
C TRP A 573 -3.52 17.10 7.09
N ASP A 574 -4.71 16.62 6.72
CA ASP A 574 -4.95 15.80 5.52
C ASP A 574 -4.53 16.50 4.21
N TYR A 575 -4.60 17.83 4.18
CA TYR A 575 -4.47 18.60 2.93
C TYR A 575 -3.09 19.25 2.75
N GLY A 576 -2.20 19.16 3.76
CA GLY A 576 -0.94 19.89 3.77
C GLY A 576 -0.07 19.59 2.54
N TYR A 577 0.06 18.33 2.16
CA TYR A 577 0.83 17.95 0.97
C TYR A 577 0.23 18.47 -0.34
N GLN A 578 -1.09 18.52 -0.46
CA GLN A 578 -1.76 19.06 -1.65
C GLN A 578 -1.56 20.58 -1.76
N ILE A 579 -1.71 21.30 -0.64
CA ILE A 579 -1.53 22.76 -0.62
C ILE A 579 -0.09 23.12 -0.98
N THR A 580 0.91 22.46 -0.39
CA THR A 580 2.32 22.75 -0.69
C THR A 580 2.70 22.42 -2.14
N ALA A 581 2.14 21.35 -2.72
CA ALA A 581 2.48 20.94 -4.08
C ALA A 581 1.70 21.72 -5.16
N MET A 582 0.41 21.99 -4.96
CA MET A 582 -0.43 22.67 -5.95
C MET A 582 -0.43 24.19 -5.76
N ALA A 583 -0.76 24.65 -4.55
CA ALA A 583 -0.86 26.08 -4.24
C ALA A 583 0.51 26.73 -4.03
N ASN A 584 1.53 25.94 -3.69
CA ASN A 584 2.90 26.40 -3.44
C ASN A 584 2.95 27.53 -2.40
N ARG A 585 2.34 27.27 -1.24
CA ARG A 585 2.29 28.17 -0.07
C ARG A 585 2.76 27.48 1.19
N THR A 586 3.13 28.28 2.19
CA THR A 586 3.62 27.80 3.46
C THR A 586 2.47 27.25 4.30
N ILE A 587 2.65 26.06 4.86
CA ILE A 587 1.66 25.37 5.69
C ILE A 587 2.16 25.21 7.13
N LEU A 588 1.22 25.14 8.07
CA LEU A 588 1.52 24.91 9.49
C LEU A 588 1.62 23.42 9.81
N VAL A 589 0.76 22.59 9.22
CA VAL A 589 0.67 21.16 9.54
C VAL A 589 0.62 20.34 8.26
N ASP A 590 1.33 19.20 8.23
CA ASP A 590 1.34 18.27 7.09
C ASP A 590 0.86 16.85 7.46
N ASN A 591 0.74 16.00 6.45
CA ASN A 591 0.24 14.64 6.58
C ASN A 591 1.19 13.67 7.31
N ASN A 592 2.46 14.02 7.54
CA ASN A 592 3.41 13.13 8.22
C ASN A 592 3.11 12.95 9.70
N THR A 593 2.40 13.92 10.28
CA THR A 593 1.94 13.92 11.68
C THR A 593 3.04 13.65 12.73
N TRP A 594 4.25 14.18 12.51
CA TRP A 594 5.39 13.89 13.41
C TRP A 594 5.34 14.66 14.74
N ASN A 595 4.68 15.83 14.80
CA ASN A 595 4.52 16.62 16.02
C ASN A 595 3.04 16.77 16.41
N ASN A 596 2.59 15.91 17.31
CA ASN A 596 1.21 15.87 17.79
C ASN A 596 0.78 17.15 18.51
N THR A 597 1.70 17.82 19.21
CA THR A 597 1.36 19.03 19.98
C THR A 597 0.97 20.19 19.06
N HIS A 598 1.63 20.29 17.91
CA HIS A 598 1.35 21.34 16.94
C HIS A 598 0.05 21.07 16.18
N ILE A 599 -0.25 19.81 15.84
CA ILE A 599 -1.57 19.42 15.28
C ILE A 599 -2.68 19.70 16.29
N SER A 600 -2.46 19.38 17.56
CA SER A 600 -3.39 19.68 18.65
C SER A 600 -3.67 21.18 18.75
N ARG A 601 -2.67 22.04 18.54
CA ARG A 601 -2.86 23.50 18.52
C ARG A 601 -3.76 23.97 17.36
N VAL A 602 -3.60 23.40 16.17
CA VAL A 602 -4.51 23.67 15.04
C VAL A 602 -5.91 23.13 15.32
N GLY A 603 -6.04 21.92 15.89
CA GLY A 603 -7.32 21.37 16.32
C GLY A 603 -8.04 22.25 17.37
N GLN A 604 -7.28 22.82 18.31
CA GLN A 604 -7.78 23.78 19.28
C GLN A 604 -8.32 25.05 18.62
N ALA A 605 -7.61 25.61 17.64
CA ALA A 605 -8.09 26.76 16.89
C ALA A 605 -9.40 26.45 16.16
N MET A 606 -9.50 25.30 15.49
CA MET A 606 -10.69 24.91 14.74
C MET A 606 -11.91 24.60 15.65
N ALA A 607 -11.68 24.07 16.85
CA ALA A 607 -12.73 23.64 17.76
C ALA A 607 -13.18 24.70 18.78
N SER A 608 -12.44 25.81 18.92
CA SER A 608 -12.74 26.86 19.91
C SER A 608 -13.71 27.92 19.37
N SER A 609 -14.15 28.83 20.25
CA SER A 609 -14.82 30.07 19.86
C SER A 609 -13.87 30.99 19.09
N GLU A 610 -14.45 31.94 18.36
CA GLU A 610 -13.72 32.85 17.46
C GLU A 610 -12.61 33.64 18.16
N ASP A 611 -12.86 34.22 19.34
CA ASP A 611 -11.86 35.00 20.10
C ASP A 611 -10.62 34.18 20.45
N LYS A 612 -10.83 32.98 21.02
CA LYS A 612 -9.74 32.08 21.41
C LYS A 612 -9.00 31.55 20.19
N ALA A 613 -9.73 31.24 19.13
CA ALA A 613 -9.12 30.78 17.89
C ALA A 613 -8.28 31.89 17.24
N TYR A 614 -8.71 33.14 17.32
CA TYR A 614 -7.97 34.29 16.82
C TYR A 614 -6.63 34.47 17.54
N GLU A 615 -6.61 34.36 18.88
CA GLU A 615 -5.36 34.37 19.66
C GLU A 615 -4.37 33.31 19.16
N ILE A 616 -4.85 32.08 18.90
CA ILE A 616 -4.03 30.97 18.39
C ILE A 616 -3.54 31.25 16.97
N MET A 617 -4.42 31.74 16.08
CA MET A 617 -4.06 32.07 14.70
C MET A 617 -3.01 33.17 14.65
N ARG A 618 -3.07 34.16 15.54
CA ARG A 618 -2.06 35.23 15.67
C ARG A 618 -0.75 34.72 16.28
N GLU A 619 -0.80 33.86 17.29
CA GLU A 619 0.42 33.21 17.86
C GLU A 619 1.20 32.45 16.80
N LEU A 620 0.49 31.81 15.86
CA LEU A 620 1.07 31.02 14.78
C LEU A 620 1.29 31.81 13.48
N ASP A 621 1.02 33.12 13.49
CA ASP A 621 1.15 34.04 12.35
C ASP A 621 0.43 33.54 11.07
N VAL A 622 -0.81 33.11 11.22
CA VAL A 622 -1.66 32.61 10.13
C VAL A 622 -2.23 33.78 9.33
N ASN A 623 -2.17 33.70 7.99
CA ASN A 623 -2.79 34.69 7.11
C ASN A 623 -4.11 34.21 6.51
N TYR A 624 -4.16 32.93 6.10
CA TYR A 624 -5.34 32.34 5.49
C TYR A 624 -5.73 31.03 6.18
N VAL A 625 -7.03 30.75 6.22
CA VAL A 625 -7.59 29.50 6.74
C VAL A 625 -8.37 28.83 5.61
N LEU A 626 -8.08 27.56 5.36
CA LEU A 626 -8.75 26.75 4.34
C LEU A 626 -9.58 25.66 5.03
N VAL A 627 -10.87 25.62 4.69
CA VAL A 627 -11.81 24.59 5.15
C VAL A 627 -12.54 23.97 3.97
N ILE A 628 -12.87 22.69 4.08
CA ILE A 628 -13.64 21.95 3.08
C ILE A 628 -15.05 21.69 3.58
N PHE A 629 -16.03 22.10 2.78
CA PHE A 629 -17.44 22.05 3.08
C PHE A 629 -18.21 21.27 2.01
N GLY A 630 -18.77 20.12 2.39
CA GLY A 630 -19.46 19.23 1.46
C GLY A 630 -20.98 19.41 1.38
N GLY A 631 -21.55 20.36 2.13
CA GLY A 631 -23.00 20.42 2.35
C GLY A 631 -23.83 20.73 1.11
N LEU A 632 -23.28 21.45 0.13
CA LEU A 632 -23.97 21.76 -1.15
C LEU A 632 -23.85 20.61 -2.17
N THR A 633 -22.66 20.01 -2.28
CA THR A 633 -22.37 18.96 -3.27
C THR A 633 -22.83 17.58 -2.82
N GLY A 634 -22.98 17.35 -1.51
CA GLY A 634 -23.18 16.03 -0.94
C GLY A 634 -21.86 15.28 -0.71
N TYR A 635 -20.73 15.99 -0.58
CA TYR A 635 -19.43 15.38 -0.35
C TYR A 635 -19.27 14.91 1.11
N SER A 636 -19.21 13.60 1.31
CA SER A 636 -19.22 13.00 2.65
C SER A 636 -17.92 13.16 3.44
N SER A 637 -16.78 13.40 2.80
CA SER A 637 -15.47 13.47 3.46
C SER A 637 -15.03 14.92 3.75
N ASP A 638 -15.97 15.76 4.17
CA ASP A 638 -15.70 17.16 4.52
C ASP A 638 -15.18 17.34 5.96
N ASP A 639 -14.82 18.58 6.31
CA ASP A 639 -14.20 18.86 7.60
C ASP A 639 -15.19 18.81 8.77
N ILE A 640 -16.50 18.95 8.52
CA ILE A 640 -17.54 18.77 9.55
C ILE A 640 -17.62 17.32 10.01
N ASN A 641 -17.57 16.34 9.11
CA ASN A 641 -17.57 14.93 9.49
C ASN A 641 -16.27 14.51 10.20
N LYS A 642 -15.16 15.22 9.94
CA LYS A 642 -13.87 15.00 10.62
C LYS A 642 -13.71 15.85 11.90
N PHE A 643 -14.62 16.78 12.16
CA PHE A 643 -14.51 17.76 13.24
C PHE A 643 -14.30 17.11 14.61
N LEU A 644 -14.97 15.98 14.87
CA LEU A 644 -14.86 15.28 16.14
C LEU A 644 -13.43 14.76 16.41
N TRP A 645 -12.68 14.41 15.36
CA TRP A 645 -11.25 14.08 15.49
C TRP A 645 -10.42 15.31 15.84
N MET A 646 -10.76 16.48 15.29
CA MET A 646 -10.11 17.75 15.66
C MET A 646 -10.32 18.07 17.13
N VAL A 647 -11.52 17.83 17.66
CA VAL A 647 -11.86 17.99 19.08
C VAL A 647 -11.06 17.02 19.95
N ARG A 648 -11.04 15.73 19.61
CA ARG A 648 -10.27 14.70 20.36
C ARG A 648 -8.77 14.99 20.40
N ILE A 649 -8.19 15.38 19.26
CA ILE A 649 -6.77 15.69 19.15
C ILE A 649 -6.46 17.02 19.83
N GLY A 650 -7.32 18.03 19.66
CA GLY A 650 -7.21 19.34 20.31
C GLY A 650 -7.24 19.25 21.84
N GLY A 651 -8.14 18.42 22.39
CA GLY A 651 -8.30 18.21 23.83
C GLY A 651 -7.27 17.29 24.49
N SER A 652 -6.40 16.62 23.70
CA SER A 652 -5.43 15.65 24.22
C SER A 652 -4.19 16.26 24.88
N THR A 653 -3.94 17.56 24.70
CA THR A 653 -2.76 18.25 25.24
C THR A 653 -3.12 19.16 26.42
N GLU A 654 -2.15 19.47 27.28
CA GLU A 654 -2.36 20.28 28.49
C GLU A 654 -3.02 21.65 28.20
N LYS A 655 -2.63 22.31 27.10
CA LYS A 655 -3.22 23.59 26.65
C LYS A 655 -4.67 23.45 26.20
N GLY A 656 -5.07 22.26 25.76
CA GLY A 656 -6.40 21.96 25.21
C GLY A 656 -7.37 21.36 26.22
N THR A 657 -7.02 21.26 27.50
CA THR A 657 -7.85 20.63 28.55
C THR A 657 -9.25 21.24 28.72
N HIS A 658 -9.44 22.47 28.25
CA HIS A 658 -10.73 23.16 28.22
C HIS A 658 -11.67 22.64 27.12
N ILE A 659 -11.17 21.92 26.11
CA ILE A 659 -11.95 21.31 25.04
C ILE A 659 -12.33 19.89 25.46
N LYS A 660 -13.63 19.66 25.67
CA LYS A 660 -14.16 18.33 26.01
C LYS A 660 -15.10 17.86 24.91
N GLU A 661 -14.93 16.62 24.49
CA GLU A 661 -15.77 16.01 23.44
C GLU A 661 -17.27 16.02 23.81
N ALA A 662 -17.58 15.81 25.09
CA ALA A 662 -18.96 15.82 25.61
C ALA A 662 -19.69 17.16 25.35
N ASP A 663 -18.97 18.28 25.30
CA ASP A 663 -19.58 19.61 25.18
C ASP A 663 -20.14 19.87 23.76
N TYR A 664 -19.71 19.08 22.76
CA TYR A 664 -20.18 19.19 21.37
C TYR A 664 -21.39 18.29 21.05
N TYR A 665 -21.78 17.44 21.99
CA TYR A 665 -22.96 16.60 21.86
C TYR A 665 -24.19 17.27 22.48
N THR A 666 -25.37 16.86 22.02
CA THR A 666 -26.62 17.20 22.69
C THR A 666 -26.71 16.51 24.06
N PRO A 667 -27.61 16.93 24.96
CA PRO A 667 -27.84 16.23 26.24
C PRO A 667 -28.18 14.74 26.08
N GLN A 668 -28.70 14.34 24.91
CA GLN A 668 -29.01 12.95 24.54
C GLN A 668 -27.79 12.18 24.00
N GLY A 669 -26.65 12.85 23.79
CA GLY A 669 -25.43 12.26 23.23
C GLY A 669 -25.38 12.21 21.71
N GLU A 670 -26.22 12.97 21.01
CA GLU A 670 -26.25 13.02 19.54
C GLU A 670 -25.38 14.15 19.01
N PHE A 671 -24.70 13.95 17.87
CA PHE A 671 -23.96 15.00 17.16
C PHE A 671 -24.87 15.59 16.08
N ARG A 672 -25.39 16.79 16.31
CA ARG A 672 -26.37 17.45 15.43
C ARG A 672 -25.96 18.87 15.10
N ILE A 673 -26.22 19.28 13.85
CA ILE A 673 -25.93 20.62 13.31
C ILE A 673 -27.17 21.53 13.25
N ASP A 674 -28.33 20.99 13.64
CA ASP A 674 -29.61 21.67 13.64
C ASP A 674 -29.78 22.53 14.90
N LYS A 675 -30.98 23.08 15.09
CA LYS A 675 -31.30 23.94 16.25
C LYS A 675 -31.19 23.21 17.59
N GLU A 676 -31.23 21.88 17.58
CA GLU A 676 -31.08 21.03 18.76
C GLU A 676 -29.61 20.72 19.06
N GLY A 677 -28.69 21.09 18.15
CA GLY A 677 -27.25 20.97 18.34
C GLY A 677 -26.72 21.74 19.55
N SER A 678 -25.58 21.31 20.07
CA SER A 678 -24.96 21.96 21.22
C SER A 678 -24.65 23.44 20.92
N PRO A 679 -24.92 24.38 21.86
CA PRO A 679 -24.55 25.78 21.68
C PRO A 679 -23.04 25.98 21.54
N VAL A 680 -22.22 25.06 22.05
CA VAL A 680 -20.75 25.10 21.88
C VAL A 680 -20.38 24.75 20.44
N LEU A 681 -21.06 23.79 19.83
CA LEU A 681 -20.86 23.42 18.43
C LEU A 681 -21.33 24.53 17.48
N LEU A 682 -22.51 25.09 17.71
CA LEU A 682 -23.07 26.15 16.85
C LEU A 682 -22.25 27.46 16.89
N ASN A 683 -21.45 27.67 17.95
CA ASN A 683 -20.59 28.84 18.11
C ASN A 683 -19.09 28.55 17.86
N CYS A 684 -18.72 27.32 17.48
CA CYS A 684 -17.32 27.02 17.22
C CYS A 684 -16.86 27.63 15.88
N LEU A 685 -15.56 27.90 15.76
CA LEU A 685 -14.98 28.50 14.57
C LEU A 685 -15.24 27.66 13.32
N MET A 686 -15.08 26.32 13.40
CA MET A 686 -15.34 25.43 12.28
C MET A 686 -16.78 25.52 11.76
N TYR A 687 -17.76 25.55 12.67
CA TYR A 687 -19.18 25.69 12.28
C TYR A 687 -19.40 27.02 11.56
N LYS A 688 -18.89 28.12 12.15
CA LYS A 688 -19.00 29.45 11.57
C LYS A 688 -18.34 29.52 10.18
N MET A 689 -17.13 28.99 10.00
CA MET A 689 -16.42 28.98 8.72
C MET A 689 -17.12 28.13 7.65
N CYS A 690 -17.68 26.97 7.99
CA CYS A 690 -18.34 26.13 6.99
C CYS A 690 -19.70 26.69 6.55
N TYR A 691 -20.50 27.18 7.50
CA TYR A 691 -21.89 27.60 7.25
C TYR A 691 -22.09 29.10 7.02
N TYR A 692 -21.02 29.89 6.90
CA TYR A 692 -21.12 31.32 6.63
C TYR A 692 -21.93 31.58 5.34
N GLN A 693 -22.98 32.41 5.44
CA GLN A 693 -23.95 32.71 4.37
C GLN A 693 -24.69 31.50 3.76
N PHE A 694 -24.58 30.30 4.36
CA PHE A 694 -25.25 29.11 3.85
C PHE A 694 -26.75 29.08 4.17
N GLY A 695 -27.21 29.81 5.19
CA GLY A 695 -28.61 29.86 5.61
C GLY A 695 -29.60 30.37 4.56
N SER A 696 -29.12 31.20 3.62
CA SER A 696 -29.88 31.74 2.49
C SER A 696 -29.82 30.89 1.23
N VAL A 697 -28.99 29.84 1.18
CA VAL A 697 -28.79 29.03 -0.03
C VAL A 697 -29.86 27.93 -0.13
N TYR A 698 -30.39 27.76 -1.34
CA TYR A 698 -31.30 26.67 -1.67
C TYR A 698 -30.53 25.48 -2.24
N THR A 699 -30.56 24.34 -1.56
CA THR A 699 -29.77 23.16 -1.95
C THR A 699 -30.59 22.06 -2.62
N GLU A 700 -31.84 21.84 -2.20
CA GLU A 700 -32.69 20.77 -2.72
C GLU A 700 -34.15 21.22 -2.88
N SER A 701 -34.79 20.79 -3.98
CA SER A 701 -36.20 21.06 -4.24
C SER A 701 -37.10 20.45 -3.17
N GLY A 702 -37.99 21.24 -2.58
CA GLY A 702 -38.89 20.83 -1.49
C GLY A 702 -38.30 20.85 -0.09
N LYS A 703 -37.05 21.29 0.10
CA LYS A 703 -36.41 21.46 1.42
C LYS A 703 -36.33 22.95 1.83
N PRO A 704 -36.20 23.25 3.14
CA PRO A 704 -35.98 24.62 3.61
C PRO A 704 -34.62 25.17 3.16
N THR A 705 -34.43 26.50 3.22
CA THR A 705 -33.13 27.13 2.96
C THR A 705 -32.10 26.76 4.03
N GLY A 706 -30.83 26.66 3.66
CA GLY A 706 -29.76 26.23 4.55
C GLY A 706 -29.84 24.74 4.92
N TYR A 707 -30.22 23.90 3.95
CA TYR A 707 -30.29 22.45 4.14
C TYR A 707 -28.98 21.78 3.73
N ASP A 708 -28.33 21.11 4.68
CA ASP A 708 -27.10 20.35 4.43
C ASP A 708 -27.44 18.95 3.87
N ARG A 709 -26.99 18.67 2.64
CA ARG A 709 -27.31 17.42 1.92
C ARG A 709 -26.60 16.20 2.47
N VAL A 710 -25.50 16.36 3.20
CA VAL A 710 -24.74 15.22 3.73
C VAL A 710 -25.27 14.82 5.10
N ARG A 711 -25.59 15.77 5.98
CA ARG A 711 -26.21 15.49 7.28
C ARG A 711 -27.72 15.36 7.21
N ASN A 712 -28.33 15.70 6.07
CA ASN A 712 -29.78 15.70 5.86
C ASN A 712 -30.56 16.54 6.88
N ALA A 713 -29.96 17.66 7.33
CA ALA A 713 -30.50 18.50 8.40
C ALA A 713 -30.49 19.99 7.99
N GLU A 714 -31.47 20.74 8.49
CA GLU A 714 -31.49 22.21 8.41
C GLU A 714 -30.52 22.77 9.45
N ILE A 715 -29.71 23.76 9.06
CA ILE A 715 -28.74 24.36 9.98
C ILE A 715 -29.42 25.07 11.15
N GLY A 716 -28.83 24.95 12.35
CA GLY A 716 -29.33 25.57 13.57
C GLY A 716 -29.22 27.09 13.57
N ASN A 717 -28.05 27.61 13.21
CA ASN A 717 -27.79 29.05 13.15
C ASN A 717 -27.68 29.51 11.69
N LYS A 718 -28.65 30.31 11.24
CA LYS A 718 -28.75 30.76 9.84
C LYS A 718 -28.02 32.07 9.56
N ASP A 719 -28.01 32.97 10.54
CA ASP A 719 -27.52 34.34 10.39
C ASP A 719 -26.50 34.63 11.49
N PHE A 720 -25.23 34.69 11.09
CA PHE A 720 -24.13 35.12 11.94
C PHE A 720 -23.06 35.81 11.10
N GLU A 721 -22.29 36.69 11.75
CA GLU A 721 -21.15 37.37 11.13
C GLU A 721 -19.82 36.78 11.64
N LEU A 722 -18.76 37.02 10.88
CA LEU A 722 -17.38 36.69 11.22
C LEU A 722 -16.67 37.98 11.64
N ASP A 723 -16.32 38.05 12.92
CA ASP A 723 -15.70 39.22 13.54
C ASP A 723 -14.22 39.29 13.18
N VAL A 724 -13.50 38.17 13.27
CA VAL A 724 -12.03 38.10 13.12
C VAL A 724 -11.57 37.54 11.76
N LEU A 725 -12.49 36.99 10.98
CA LEU A 725 -12.22 36.42 9.65
C LEU A 725 -13.02 37.16 8.57
N GLU A 726 -12.45 37.26 7.38
CA GLU A 726 -13.15 37.71 6.17
C GLU A 726 -13.13 36.59 5.12
N GLU A 727 -14.25 36.39 4.42
CA GLU A 727 -14.30 35.44 3.30
C GLU A 727 -13.46 35.98 2.13
N ALA A 728 -12.43 35.24 1.75
CA ALA A 728 -11.52 35.65 0.68
C ALA A 728 -11.87 34.97 -0.65
N TYR A 729 -12.27 33.70 -0.61
CA TYR A 729 -12.69 32.93 -1.77
C TYR A 729 -13.56 31.74 -1.39
N THR A 730 -14.56 31.44 -2.22
CA THR A 730 -15.37 30.22 -2.14
C THR A 730 -15.55 29.68 -3.56
N THR A 731 -15.35 28.37 -3.74
CA THR A 731 -15.43 27.72 -5.06
C THR A 731 -16.84 27.68 -5.62
N GLU A 732 -16.97 27.40 -6.92
CA GLU A 732 -18.26 27.35 -7.62
C GLU A 732 -19.32 26.50 -6.90
N HIS A 733 -18.94 25.31 -6.41
CA HIS A 733 -19.85 24.40 -5.71
C HIS A 733 -19.69 24.42 -4.18
N TRP A 734 -19.05 25.49 -3.66
CA TRP A 734 -18.84 25.72 -2.23
C TRP A 734 -18.07 24.59 -1.52
N LEU A 735 -17.30 23.80 -2.28
CA LEU A 735 -16.55 22.67 -1.74
C LEU A 735 -15.35 23.12 -0.91
N VAL A 736 -14.64 24.16 -1.36
CA VAL A 736 -13.48 24.71 -0.66
C VAL A 736 -13.73 26.17 -0.36
N ARG A 737 -13.53 26.56 0.90
CA ARG A 737 -13.69 27.94 1.37
C ARG A 737 -12.39 28.42 1.98
N ILE A 738 -11.99 29.63 1.59
CA ILE A 738 -10.75 30.26 2.02
C ILE A 738 -11.10 31.56 2.72
N TYR A 739 -10.71 31.66 3.98
CA TYR A 739 -10.88 32.84 4.83
C TYR A 739 -9.55 33.52 5.04
N LYS A 740 -9.55 34.85 5.12
CA LYS A 740 -8.39 35.65 5.50
C LYS A 740 -8.55 36.12 6.94
N VAL A 741 -7.49 36.01 7.72
CA VAL A 741 -7.43 36.46 9.11
C VAL A 741 -7.29 37.98 9.10
N LYS A 742 -8.19 38.70 9.78
CA LYS A 742 -8.14 40.16 9.86
C LYS A 742 -6.96 40.61 10.74
N ASP A 743 -6.44 41.80 10.43
CA ASP A 743 -5.49 42.48 11.29
C ASP A 743 -6.16 42.96 12.58
N LEU A 744 -5.35 43.31 13.57
CA LEU A 744 -5.85 43.90 14.81
C LEU A 744 -6.61 45.19 14.49
N ASP A 745 -7.68 45.43 15.23
CA ASP A 745 -8.42 46.68 15.10
C ASP A 745 -7.49 47.87 15.28
N ASN A 746 -7.56 48.81 14.33
CA ASN A 746 -6.74 50.02 14.32
C ASN A 746 -6.87 50.86 15.61
N ARG A 747 -7.91 50.61 16.42
CA ARG A 747 -8.10 51.18 17.75
C ARG A 747 -8.46 50.01 18.67
N GLY A 748 -7.47 49.48 19.40
CA GLY A 748 -7.64 48.30 20.24
C GLY A 748 -8.81 48.43 21.23
N ALA A 749 -9.62 47.39 21.29
CA ALA A 749 -10.56 47.13 22.39
C ALA A 749 -9.99 46.03 23.28
#